data_AF-A0A2T0SRG3-F1
#
_entry.id   AF-A0A2T0SRG3-F1
#
_cell.length_a   1.000
_cell.length_b   1.000
_cell.length_c   1.000
_cell.angle_alpha   90.00
_cell.angle_beta   90.00
_cell.angle_gamma   90.00
#
_symmetry.space_group_name_H-M   'P 1'
#
loop_
_entity.id
_entity.type
_entity.pdbx_description
1 polymer ?
#
loop_
_entity_poly.entity_id
_entity_poly.type
_entity_poly.pdbx_seq_one_letter_code
_entity_poly.pdbx_strand_id
1 'polypeptide(L)'
;MASFLTAFTDRPSGIPAGIQMSPYISGMNHGTKFIFVRTITDYSASRGGMVFSHALIIDIHDLSFVNNLKHLFALFVTSKPEVFEKLQPISLPLMVDEHQSLPDSPTMDSQEIVAGLIENQSPVIFCGELPAFEEAIAAIWKGLPVSLRESLTFTVAFSPNNLDSKKKIVYVQPSLATAFRKTAVTGGKDKMIATNLTEVEKYILTRRAENDFESFIRTLQVSMSDWSILNPTVKAYQLYVKLKSDISPNEARLLLRLIARISPAPTSGSDIKNQVLEYVANSIRRGQDTNVKALKNLTLHEFHKGEILLGWSIKEFLLSMLTGKLVIDQQLILDLYRAVDSIPEANWWSELIAEILTIYSSSAEPSAIRVLWKLLGHIDAPIASILKRVPTDSATSDLLSTHLPLDLSKAAADNIALFIKPRNWFLLHAKLLLIARPLNIAVTEQYLLEFTSTDSLFIGTKFLVPKLSDTDLLELCKKFEDDIFISDYATRSVRSGVLLNPLDIHINVWLRIWAASLDKTKNLSHGIIDLSQKAADIFSELLKGKNIPVKILAMLAESEHSNLVDNKHREELWIKIPSPIRSRFINATAQAFLTRIAQGEKLSTPEQELVNEIRRDSVITQFLWNYRQRIDAVLNVYECIPGLRDNFLADYIARYTSPLYEGLSIHLGRVIATKTFTLSARQVFEKAKDDRSYHPALSVCRSLISIGFFEMIRHGHLLGRVVSESEIYSKLLEVTIRLYDRGPEENDIWKRAGGENSKLSNNFSREQNWRNAIEMLRSGSGGKHLTVKSLLRIMLEDHPNNSDLRELSNYFK
;
A
#
# COMPACT_ATOMS: atom_id res chain seq x y z
N MET A 1 52.01 58.72 13.37
CA MET A 1 53.44 58.64 13.71
C MET A 1 53.80 59.39 15.00
N ALA A 2 53.57 60.71 15.12
CA ALA A 2 53.97 61.47 16.32
C ALA A 2 53.34 60.93 17.62
N SER A 3 52.02 60.74 17.68
CA SER A 3 51.34 60.17 18.85
C SER A 3 51.79 58.75 19.21
N PHE A 4 52.09 57.93 18.18
CA PHE A 4 52.63 56.59 18.36
C PHE A 4 54.04 56.62 18.95
N LEU A 5 54.93 57.43 18.37
CA LEU A 5 56.31 57.54 18.86
C LEU A 5 56.33 58.05 20.29
N THR A 6 55.53 59.07 20.62
CA THR A 6 55.43 59.57 22.00
C THR A 6 55.05 58.47 22.98
N ALA A 7 54.05 57.64 22.66
CA ALA A 7 53.64 56.53 23.53
C ALA A 7 54.67 55.38 23.57
N PHE A 8 55.33 55.08 22.45
CA PHE A 8 56.26 53.94 22.34
C PHE A 8 57.64 54.24 22.94
N THR A 9 58.08 55.50 22.91
CA THR A 9 59.37 55.93 23.49
C THR A 9 59.25 56.35 24.95
N ASP A 10 58.04 56.42 25.52
CA ASP A 10 57.83 56.67 26.94
C ASP A 10 58.06 55.40 27.77
N ARG A 11 58.25 55.56 29.07
CA ARG A 11 58.45 54.45 30.00
C ARG A 11 57.13 53.67 30.16
N PRO A 12 57.11 52.34 29.96
CA PRO A 12 55.87 51.57 29.92
C PRO A 12 55.15 51.45 31.27
N SER A 13 55.87 51.54 32.38
CA SER A 13 55.27 51.59 33.73
C SER A 13 56.24 52.10 34.79
N GLY A 14 55.74 52.35 36.01
CA GLY A 14 56.56 52.71 37.15
C GLY A 14 57.45 51.55 37.61
N ILE A 15 58.65 51.89 38.09
CA ILE A 15 59.60 50.93 38.65
C ILE A 15 59.38 50.83 40.16
N PRO A 16 59.43 49.63 40.76
CA PRO A 16 59.31 49.47 42.21
C PRO A 16 60.31 50.32 42.99
N ALA A 17 59.89 50.84 44.15
CA ALA A 17 60.74 51.67 44.99
C ALA A 17 62.02 50.94 45.41
N GLY A 18 63.16 51.63 45.34
CA GLY A 18 64.47 51.07 45.68
C GLY A 18 65.18 50.32 44.54
N ILE A 19 64.57 50.17 43.37
CA ILE A 19 65.18 49.54 42.19
C ILE A 19 65.53 50.60 41.15
N GLN A 20 66.77 50.58 40.67
CA GLN A 20 67.23 51.44 39.58
C GLN A 20 66.86 50.84 38.22
N MET A 21 66.43 51.70 37.29
CA MET A 21 66.16 51.29 35.91
C MET A 21 67.48 50.99 35.19
N SER A 22 67.60 49.79 34.66
CA SER A 22 68.64 49.47 33.67
C SER A 22 68.21 49.97 32.28
N PRO A 23 69.18 50.33 31.40
CA PRO A 23 68.89 50.50 29.98
C PRO A 23 68.10 49.32 29.41
N TYR A 24 67.22 49.59 28.45
CA TYR A 24 66.50 48.53 27.73
C TYR A 24 66.30 48.89 26.27
N ILE A 25 66.04 47.86 25.46
CA ILE A 25 65.69 48.00 24.06
C ILE A 25 64.23 47.60 23.80
N SER A 26 63.62 48.19 22.80
CA SER A 26 62.28 47.86 22.33
C SER A 26 62.23 47.92 20.80
N GLY A 27 61.41 47.09 20.18
CA GLY A 27 61.32 46.97 18.72
C GLY A 27 59.90 46.67 18.28
N MET A 28 59.39 47.43 17.31
CA MET A 28 58.14 47.08 16.62
C MET A 28 57.99 47.79 15.28
N ASN A 29 57.10 47.25 14.44
CA ASN A 29 56.65 47.91 13.23
C ASN A 29 55.53 48.93 13.48
N HIS A 30 55.48 49.97 12.66
CA HIS A 30 54.38 50.94 12.58
C HIS A 30 54.25 51.47 11.14
N GLY A 31 53.17 51.07 10.46
CA GLY A 31 53.00 51.38 9.04
C GLY A 31 54.08 50.70 8.19
N THR A 32 54.75 51.47 7.33
CA THR A 32 55.86 50.99 6.47
C THR A 32 57.25 51.09 7.13
N LYS A 33 57.31 51.33 8.44
CA LYS A 33 58.57 51.51 9.16
C LYS A 33 58.72 50.48 10.28
N PHE A 34 59.96 50.05 10.54
CA PHE A 34 60.34 49.33 11.75
C PHE A 34 61.16 50.24 12.65
N ILE A 35 60.87 50.22 13.94
CA ILE A 35 61.38 51.19 14.91
C ILE A 35 62.05 50.42 16.04
N PHE A 36 63.35 50.62 16.21
CA PHE A 36 64.12 50.15 17.35
C PHE A 36 64.37 51.33 18.29
N VAL A 37 64.16 51.14 19.59
CA VAL A 37 64.35 52.17 20.61
C VAL A 37 65.27 51.64 21.68
N ARG A 38 66.28 52.43 22.06
CA ARG A 38 67.06 52.23 23.29
C ARG A 38 66.68 53.32 24.27
N THR A 39 66.26 52.92 25.46
CA THR A 39 65.83 53.83 26.53
C THR A 39 66.79 53.74 27.71
N ILE A 40 67.20 54.89 28.23
CA ILE A 40 68.09 55.04 29.39
C ILE A 40 67.51 56.04 30.38
N THR A 41 67.90 55.93 31.65
CA THR A 41 67.48 56.88 32.69
C THR A 41 68.07 58.27 32.43
N ASP A 42 67.25 59.32 32.52
CA ASP A 42 67.71 60.70 32.45
C ASP A 42 67.96 61.27 33.85
N TYR A 43 69.20 61.15 34.33
CA TYR A 43 69.59 61.72 35.63
C TYR A 43 69.68 63.25 35.64
N SER A 44 69.66 63.90 34.47
CA SER A 44 69.68 65.37 34.35
C SER A 44 68.29 66.00 34.45
N ALA A 45 67.23 65.19 34.47
CA ALA A 45 65.86 65.68 34.48
C ALA A 45 65.45 66.22 35.87
N SER A 46 64.65 67.30 35.86
CA SER A 46 64.13 67.94 37.07
C SER A 46 63.10 67.09 37.83
N ARG A 47 62.54 66.05 37.20
CA ARG A 47 61.59 65.10 37.78
C ARG A 47 62.20 63.70 37.82
N GLY A 48 62.08 63.03 38.96
CA GLY A 48 62.55 61.65 39.11
C GLY A 48 61.78 60.68 38.21
N GLY A 49 62.50 59.74 37.58
CA GLY A 49 61.92 58.71 36.72
C GLY A 49 61.71 59.09 35.25
N MET A 50 62.24 60.24 34.82
CA MET A 50 62.31 60.62 33.40
C MET A 50 63.34 59.76 32.65
N VAL A 51 63.09 59.55 31.36
CA VAL A 51 63.92 58.71 30.50
C VAL A 51 64.33 59.47 29.24
N PHE A 52 65.46 59.08 28.67
CA PHE A 52 65.89 59.48 27.34
C PHE A 52 65.83 58.26 26.41
N SER A 53 65.19 58.44 25.26
CA SER A 53 64.95 57.37 24.28
C SER A 53 65.54 57.76 22.93
N HIS A 54 66.42 56.92 22.40
CA HIS A 54 66.98 57.07 21.05
C HIS A 54 66.33 56.04 20.13
N ALA A 55 65.74 56.51 19.02
CA ALA A 55 65.02 55.67 18.07
C ALA A 55 65.76 55.56 16.74
N LEU A 56 66.01 54.34 16.29
CA LEU A 56 66.46 54.01 14.93
C LEU A 56 65.23 53.57 14.12
N ILE A 57 64.95 54.28 13.02
CA ILE A 57 63.77 54.06 12.18
C ILE A 57 64.23 53.61 10.80
N ILE A 58 63.81 52.42 10.38
CA ILE A 58 64.15 51.82 9.08
C ILE A 58 62.89 51.59 8.24
N ASP A 59 63.01 51.68 6.92
CA ASP A 59 61.93 51.25 6.02
C ASP A 59 61.77 49.73 6.07
N ILE A 60 60.52 49.25 6.07
CA ILE A 60 60.25 47.82 6.15
C ILE A 60 60.84 47.05 4.97
N HIS A 61 60.91 47.69 3.79
CA HIS A 61 61.51 47.11 2.59
C HIS A 61 63.02 46.90 2.72
N ASP A 62 63.69 47.69 3.56
CA ASP A 62 65.14 47.59 3.79
C ASP A 62 65.52 46.50 4.81
N LEU A 63 64.54 45.95 5.55
CA LEU A 63 64.81 44.90 6.57
C LEU A 63 65.40 43.62 5.99
N SER A 64 65.14 43.33 4.71
CA SER A 64 65.72 42.19 4.00
C SER A 64 67.26 42.25 3.95
N PHE A 65 67.83 43.45 4.00
CA PHE A 65 69.27 43.70 4.01
C PHE A 65 69.87 43.75 5.43
N VAL A 66 69.03 43.79 6.47
CA VAL A 66 69.47 43.80 7.87
C VAL A 66 69.50 42.37 8.39
N ASN A 67 70.63 41.69 8.22
CA ASN A 67 70.82 40.34 8.75
C ASN A 67 71.43 40.30 10.16
N ASN A 68 72.13 41.36 10.58
CA ASN A 68 72.81 41.43 11.87
C ASN A 68 72.37 42.67 12.65
N LEU A 69 71.55 42.49 13.69
CA LEU A 69 71.12 43.59 14.56
C LEU A 69 72.26 44.19 15.38
N LYS A 70 73.39 43.49 15.60
CA LYS A 70 74.53 44.04 16.35
C LYS A 70 75.06 45.31 15.70
N HIS A 71 75.06 45.39 14.36
CA HIS A 71 75.50 46.60 13.63
C HIS A 71 74.53 47.77 13.82
N LEU A 72 73.22 47.50 13.86
CA LEU A 72 72.22 48.53 14.14
C LEU A 72 72.27 48.99 15.61
N PHE A 73 72.38 48.05 16.54
CA PHE A 73 72.44 48.38 17.97
C PHE A 73 73.68 49.19 18.35
N ALA A 74 74.78 49.03 17.61
CA ALA A 74 75.97 49.87 17.76
C ALA A 74 75.76 51.35 17.42
N LEU A 75 74.69 51.70 16.68
CA LEU A 75 74.34 53.09 16.37
C LEU A 75 73.58 53.78 17.50
N PHE A 76 73.14 53.04 18.53
CA PHE A 76 72.49 53.67 19.67
C PHE A 76 73.49 54.49 20.49
N VAL A 77 73.09 55.69 20.91
CA VAL A 77 73.85 56.47 21.88
C VAL A 77 73.84 55.78 23.24
N THR A 78 74.97 55.88 23.95
CA THR A 78 75.17 55.27 25.28
C THR A 78 74.73 56.18 26.43
N SER A 79 74.61 57.49 26.18
CA SER A 79 74.17 58.51 27.15
C SER A 79 73.38 59.61 26.44
N LYS A 80 72.63 60.41 27.22
CA LYS A 80 71.88 61.55 26.70
C LYS A 80 72.85 62.64 26.22
N PRO A 81 72.74 63.14 24.97
CA PRO A 81 73.59 64.22 24.50
C PRO A 81 73.23 65.55 25.19
N GLU A 82 74.23 66.40 25.42
CA GLU A 82 74.03 67.74 26.01
C GLU A 82 73.34 68.70 25.04
N VAL A 83 73.48 68.48 23.72
CA VAL A 83 72.92 69.29 22.65
C VAL A 83 72.15 68.41 21.67
N PHE A 84 70.93 68.83 21.30
CA PHE A 84 70.09 68.15 20.32
C PHE A 84 70.28 68.76 18.93
N GLU A 85 71.08 68.09 18.09
CA GLU A 85 71.22 68.47 16.69
C GLU A 85 70.06 67.94 15.83
N LYS A 86 69.85 68.56 14.67
CA LYS A 86 68.86 68.08 13.69
C LYS A 86 69.31 66.74 13.11
N LEU A 87 68.58 65.68 13.44
CA LEU A 87 68.85 64.32 12.96
C LEU A 87 68.92 64.27 11.43
N GLN A 88 69.98 63.65 10.90
CA GLN A 88 70.16 63.36 9.48
C GLN A 88 69.95 61.87 9.22
N PRO A 89 69.39 61.47 8.06
CA PRO A 89 69.33 60.08 7.65
C PRO A 89 70.73 59.46 7.61
N ILE A 90 70.86 58.24 8.13
CA ILE A 90 72.10 57.46 8.07
C ILE A 90 71.95 56.47 6.92
N SER A 91 72.81 56.58 5.91
CA SER A 91 72.93 55.55 4.85
C SER A 91 74.00 54.55 5.26
N LEU A 92 73.60 53.31 5.51
CA LEU A 92 74.54 52.23 5.76
C LEU A 92 74.87 51.56 4.41
N PRO A 93 76.15 51.25 4.12
CA PRO A 93 76.47 50.47 2.94
C PRO A 93 75.79 49.11 3.03
N LEU A 94 75.28 48.61 1.90
CA LEU A 94 74.84 47.22 1.80
C LEU A 94 76.06 46.35 2.08
N MET A 95 76.15 45.87 3.32
CA MET A 95 77.14 44.87 3.67
C MET A 95 76.64 43.56 3.07
N VAL A 96 77.10 43.27 1.85
CA VAL A 96 77.12 41.89 1.35
C VAL A 96 78.15 41.20 2.23
N ASP A 97 77.71 40.75 3.39
CA ASP A 97 78.57 40.03 4.32
C ASP A 97 78.78 38.63 3.73
N GLU A 98 79.70 38.52 2.77
CA GLU A 98 79.98 37.26 2.07
C GLU A 98 80.50 36.17 3.03
N HIS A 99 80.94 36.51 4.25
CA HIS A 99 81.48 35.55 5.21
C HIS A 99 81.26 35.87 6.70
N GLN A 100 80.02 36.05 7.16
CA GLN A 100 79.70 35.83 8.59
C GLN A 100 78.57 34.80 8.79
N SER A 101 79.00 33.58 9.09
CA SER A 101 78.21 32.44 9.57
C SER A 101 77.21 32.82 10.67
N LEU A 102 76.02 32.21 10.71
CA LEU A 102 75.29 32.05 11.98
C LEU A 102 76.26 31.47 13.03
N PRO A 103 76.18 31.84 14.32
CA PRO A 103 77.12 31.35 15.32
C PRO A 103 77.21 29.82 15.27
N ASP A 104 78.43 29.25 15.31
CA ASP A 104 78.63 27.79 15.37
C ASP A 104 78.06 27.18 16.67
N SER A 105 77.71 28.02 17.65
CA SER A 105 77.19 27.63 18.96
C SER A 105 76.21 28.70 19.49
N PRO A 106 74.89 28.54 19.28
CA PRO A 106 73.90 29.45 19.85
C PRO A 106 73.85 29.33 21.38
N THR A 107 73.40 30.39 22.07
CA THR A 107 73.27 30.37 23.52
C THR A 107 71.99 29.66 23.96
N MET A 108 71.98 29.13 25.19
CA MET A 108 70.75 28.59 25.80
C MET A 108 69.62 29.63 25.85
N ASP A 109 69.96 30.90 26.07
CA ASP A 109 69.02 32.01 26.08
C ASP A 109 68.30 32.17 24.72
N SER A 110 69.02 32.07 23.60
CA SER A 110 68.41 32.05 22.28
C SER A 110 67.51 30.84 22.05
N GLN A 111 67.94 29.66 22.52
CA GLN A 111 67.15 28.42 22.40
C GLN A 111 65.82 28.53 23.15
N GLU A 112 65.84 28.94 24.42
CA GLU A 112 64.64 29.06 25.26
C GLU A 112 63.63 30.06 24.69
N ILE A 113 64.12 31.18 24.13
CA ILE A 113 63.23 32.14 23.47
C ILE A 113 62.58 31.53 22.22
N VAL A 114 63.37 30.85 21.38
CA VAL A 114 62.84 30.19 20.17
C VAL A 114 61.83 29.10 20.54
N ALA A 115 62.12 28.27 21.54
CA ALA A 115 61.20 27.26 22.05
C ALA A 115 59.87 27.89 22.51
N GLY A 116 59.92 28.97 23.30
CA GLY A 116 58.73 29.70 23.73
C GLY A 116 57.91 30.26 22.55
N LEU A 117 58.58 30.81 21.54
CA LEU A 117 57.90 31.31 20.33
C LEU A 117 57.24 30.19 19.53
N ILE A 118 57.88 29.02 19.41
CA ILE A 118 57.32 27.84 18.73
C ILE A 118 56.10 27.31 19.48
N GLU A 119 56.13 27.31 20.80
CA GLU A 119 55.02 26.89 21.66
C GLU A 119 53.86 27.90 21.73
N ASN A 120 53.91 28.98 20.94
CA ASN A 120 52.96 30.10 20.98
C ASN A 120 52.85 30.77 22.36
N GLN A 121 53.92 30.75 23.16
CA GLN A 121 54.00 31.56 24.37
C GLN A 121 54.15 33.03 23.95
N SER A 122 53.10 33.83 24.11
CA SER A 122 53.09 35.25 23.73
C SER A 122 52.57 36.09 24.92
N PRO A 123 53.43 36.87 25.59
CA PRO A 123 54.85 37.09 25.30
C PRO A 123 55.75 36.00 25.89
N VAL A 124 56.89 35.74 25.24
CA VAL A 124 58.03 35.07 25.88
C VAL A 124 58.72 36.06 26.80
N ILE A 125 58.88 35.74 28.08
CA ILE A 125 59.46 36.64 29.06
C ILE A 125 60.93 36.27 29.28
N PHE A 126 61.83 37.16 28.89
CA PHE A 126 63.27 37.02 29.11
C PHE A 126 63.71 37.85 30.32
N CYS A 127 64.40 37.24 31.27
CA CYS A 127 65.02 37.91 32.41
C CYS A 127 66.52 37.65 32.45
N GLY A 128 67.31 38.67 32.16
CA GLY A 128 68.77 38.57 32.09
C GLY A 128 69.42 39.94 31.86
N GLU A 129 70.74 39.97 31.80
CA GLU A 129 71.46 41.20 31.50
C GLU A 129 71.14 41.69 30.08
N LEU A 130 71.13 43.01 29.87
CA LEU A 130 70.81 43.59 28.55
C LEU A 130 71.69 43.05 27.41
N PRO A 131 73.02 42.89 27.57
CA PRO A 131 73.86 42.32 26.50
C PRO A 131 73.46 40.91 26.09
N ALA A 132 73.04 40.06 27.05
CA ALA A 132 72.55 38.71 26.77
C ALA A 132 71.24 38.75 25.97
N PHE A 133 70.35 39.68 26.30
CA PHE A 133 69.11 39.92 25.53
C PHE A 133 69.41 40.41 24.11
N GLU A 134 70.30 41.41 23.96
CA GLU A 134 70.72 41.94 22.66
C GLU A 134 71.33 40.84 21.78
N GLU A 135 72.17 39.98 22.35
CA GLU A 135 72.75 38.83 21.67
C GLU A 135 71.69 37.81 21.25
N ALA A 136 70.77 37.46 22.15
CA ALA A 136 69.73 36.48 21.86
C ALA A 136 68.78 36.97 20.75
N ILE A 137 68.35 38.23 20.80
CA ILE A 137 67.51 38.84 19.76
C ILE A 137 68.27 38.93 18.43
N ALA A 138 69.55 39.28 18.43
CA ALA A 138 70.35 39.32 17.22
C ALA A 138 70.52 37.93 16.57
N ALA A 139 70.71 36.88 17.38
CA ALA A 139 70.82 35.50 16.89
C ALA A 139 69.50 35.01 16.26
N ILE A 140 68.37 35.27 16.91
CA ILE A 140 67.03 34.91 16.41
C ILE A 140 66.71 35.69 15.13
N TRP A 141 66.94 37.00 15.12
CA TRP A 141 66.70 37.86 13.97
C TRP A 141 67.42 37.34 12.72
N LYS A 142 68.68 36.90 12.87
CA LYS A 142 69.51 36.42 11.77
C LYS A 142 68.91 35.22 11.04
N GLY A 143 68.34 34.25 11.75
CA GLY A 143 67.76 33.05 11.13
C GLY A 143 66.27 33.12 10.82
N LEU A 144 65.53 34.12 11.32
CA LEU A 144 64.12 34.30 10.96
C LEU A 144 63.95 34.70 9.48
N PRO A 145 62.91 34.18 8.78
CA PRO A 145 62.45 34.72 7.50
C PRO A 145 62.11 36.21 7.60
N VAL A 146 62.34 36.97 6.52
CA VAL A 146 62.15 38.44 6.49
C VAL A 146 60.75 38.86 6.96
N SER A 147 59.70 38.18 6.48
CA SER A 147 58.31 38.42 6.88
C SER A 147 58.03 38.24 8.38
N LEU A 148 58.73 37.30 9.05
CA LEU A 148 58.62 37.15 10.50
C LEU A 148 59.43 38.21 11.25
N ARG A 149 60.55 38.69 10.69
CA ARG A 149 61.31 39.83 11.24
C ARG A 149 60.46 41.10 11.28
N GLU A 150 59.71 41.37 10.20
CA GLU A 150 58.81 42.54 10.08
C GLU A 150 57.79 42.65 11.21
N SER A 151 57.36 41.51 11.76
CA SER A 151 56.34 41.41 12.80
C SER A 151 56.90 40.99 14.16
N LEU A 152 58.22 40.81 14.28
CA LEU A 152 58.87 40.53 15.56
C LEU A 152 58.78 41.77 16.44
N THR A 153 58.17 41.63 17.61
CA THR A 153 58.00 42.74 18.55
C THR A 153 58.57 42.39 19.92
N PHE A 154 59.32 43.33 20.47
CA PHE A 154 59.87 43.19 21.81
C PHE A 154 59.80 44.49 22.60
N THR A 155 59.60 44.39 23.91
CA THR A 155 59.50 45.53 24.84
C THR A 155 60.09 45.18 26.20
N VAL A 156 60.08 46.12 27.15
CA VAL A 156 60.39 45.87 28.56
C VAL A 156 59.12 45.79 29.44
N ALA A 157 59.17 45.04 30.54
CA ALA A 157 58.19 45.12 31.62
C ALA A 157 58.87 45.26 32.98
N PHE A 158 58.30 46.10 33.85
CA PHE A 158 58.80 46.31 35.22
C PHE A 158 57.94 45.63 36.29
N SER A 159 56.77 45.11 35.93
CA SER A 159 55.85 44.42 36.81
C SER A 159 55.05 43.36 36.05
N PRO A 160 54.73 42.21 36.66
CA PRO A 160 53.85 41.20 36.05
C PRO A 160 52.47 41.74 35.65
N ASN A 161 51.98 42.78 36.35
CA ASN A 161 50.67 43.38 36.07
C ASN A 161 50.63 44.19 34.76
N ASN A 162 51.79 44.57 34.22
CA ASN A 162 51.93 45.43 33.04
C ASN A 162 52.56 44.69 31.85
N LEU A 163 52.40 43.36 31.79
CA LEU A 163 52.85 42.57 30.66
C LEU A 163 52.01 42.91 29.42
N ASP A 164 52.66 43.43 28.38
CA ASP A 164 52.02 43.67 27.09
C ASP A 164 51.90 42.35 26.30
N SER A 165 50.71 41.77 26.33
CA SER A 165 50.41 40.50 25.65
C SER A 165 50.47 40.59 24.12
N LYS A 166 50.50 41.79 23.55
CA LYS A 166 50.63 42.01 22.10
C LYS A 166 52.07 41.84 21.62
N LYS A 167 53.04 41.83 22.53
CA LYS A 167 54.47 41.68 22.21
C LYS A 167 54.84 40.20 22.12
N LYS A 168 55.77 39.88 21.23
CA LYS A 168 56.30 38.51 21.10
C LYS A 168 57.28 38.20 22.22
N ILE A 169 58.11 39.17 22.59
CA ILE A 169 59.14 38.99 23.61
C ILE A 169 59.10 40.18 24.59
N VAL A 170 59.21 39.90 25.89
CA VAL A 170 59.26 40.93 26.94
C VAL A 170 60.55 40.75 27.73
N TYR A 171 61.38 41.80 27.73
CA TYR A 171 62.58 41.91 28.54
C TYR A 171 62.24 42.33 29.98
N VAL A 172 62.88 41.69 30.95
CA VAL A 172 62.81 42.00 32.37
C VAL A 172 64.24 42.11 32.91
N GLN A 173 64.55 43.21 33.59
CA GLN A 173 65.88 43.38 34.18
C GLN A 173 66.10 42.42 35.38
N PRO A 174 67.33 41.92 35.63
CA PRO A 174 67.58 40.88 36.63
C PRO A 174 67.17 41.25 38.06
N SER A 175 67.29 42.53 38.42
CA SER A 175 66.85 43.04 39.73
C SER A 175 65.34 42.89 39.98
N LEU A 176 64.55 42.63 38.94
CA LEU A 176 63.11 42.37 39.03
C LEU A 176 62.74 40.88 39.01
N ALA A 177 63.69 39.96 38.86
CA ALA A 177 63.43 38.52 38.75
C ALA A 177 62.52 37.98 39.88
N THR A 178 62.70 38.48 41.11
CA THR A 178 61.88 38.07 42.27
C THR A 178 60.40 38.42 42.11
N ALA A 179 60.07 39.53 41.44
CA ALA A 179 58.70 39.94 41.18
C ALA A 179 58.00 39.03 40.16
N PHE A 180 58.75 38.37 39.28
CA PHE A 180 58.24 37.50 38.21
C PHE A 180 58.33 36.00 38.53
N ARG A 181 58.63 35.60 39.78
CA ARG A 181 58.78 34.18 40.20
C ARG A 181 57.56 33.28 39.90
N LYS A 182 56.36 33.86 39.82
CA LYS A 182 55.12 33.13 39.52
C LYS A 182 54.83 33.03 38.02
N THR A 183 55.67 33.63 37.19
CA THR A 183 55.55 33.62 35.73
C THR A 183 56.65 32.74 35.15
N ALA A 184 56.37 32.01 34.06
CA ALA A 184 57.41 31.32 33.32
C ALA A 184 58.33 32.38 32.69
N VAL A 185 59.60 32.38 33.10
CA VAL A 185 60.63 33.32 32.64
C VAL A 185 61.82 32.50 32.14
N THR A 186 62.36 32.91 31.00
CA THR A 186 63.57 32.35 30.38
C THR A 186 64.74 33.32 30.57
N GLY A 187 65.98 32.86 30.44
CA GLY A 187 67.16 33.74 30.49
C GLY A 187 67.94 33.78 31.81
N GLY A 188 69.12 34.40 31.75
CA GLY A 188 70.05 34.52 32.89
C GLY A 188 71.13 33.44 32.92
N LYS A 189 71.28 32.66 31.85
CA LYS A 189 72.30 31.60 31.69
C LYS A 189 73.43 32.03 30.75
N ASP A 190 73.71 33.33 30.73
CA ASP A 190 74.60 34.02 29.81
C ASP A 190 75.91 33.23 29.57
N LYS A 191 76.28 33.05 28.30
CA LYS A 191 77.45 32.27 27.82
C LYS A 191 77.35 30.73 27.88
N MET A 192 76.27 30.11 28.36
CA MET A 192 76.08 28.66 28.19
C MET A 192 75.66 28.32 26.75
N ILE A 193 76.39 27.38 26.13
CA ILE A 193 76.11 26.89 24.77
C ILE A 193 74.88 25.98 24.81
N ALA A 194 73.94 26.20 23.89
CA ALA A 194 72.78 25.34 23.71
C ALA A 194 73.21 23.93 23.26
N THR A 195 72.62 22.91 23.87
CA THR A 195 72.84 21.49 23.52
C THR A 195 71.50 20.84 23.16
N ASN A 196 71.49 19.84 22.28
CA ASN A 196 70.29 19.10 21.84
C ASN A 196 69.21 19.96 21.14
N LEU A 197 69.61 20.84 20.22
CA LEU A 197 68.67 21.59 19.39
C LEU A 197 67.79 20.65 18.55
N THR A 198 66.49 20.91 18.53
CA THR A 198 65.53 20.32 17.58
C THR A 198 65.79 20.81 16.16
N GLU A 199 65.30 20.09 15.14
CA GLU A 199 65.44 20.53 13.74
C GLU A 199 64.85 21.93 13.49
N VAL A 200 63.81 22.32 14.22
CA VAL A 200 63.21 23.66 14.12
C VAL A 200 64.11 24.72 14.74
N GLU A 201 64.68 24.46 15.92
CA GLU A 201 65.62 25.38 16.56
C GLU A 201 66.90 25.52 15.74
N LYS A 202 67.40 24.41 15.17
CA LYS A 202 68.54 24.43 14.24
C LYS A 202 68.26 25.31 13.02
N TYR A 203 67.05 25.25 12.47
CA TYR A 203 66.64 26.08 11.32
C TYR A 203 66.73 27.58 11.61
N ILE A 204 66.44 28.01 12.85
CA ILE A 204 66.47 29.43 13.26
C ILE A 204 67.85 29.85 13.81
N LEU A 205 68.57 28.97 14.50
CA LEU A 205 69.74 29.36 15.28
C LEU A 205 71.10 28.93 14.70
N THR A 206 71.16 28.04 13.70
CA THR A 206 72.43 27.45 13.22
C THR A 206 72.67 27.59 11.71
N ARG A 207 73.94 27.53 11.28
CA ARG A 207 74.35 27.63 9.86
C ARG A 207 74.01 26.35 9.09
N ARG A 208 73.25 26.49 8.00
CA ARG A 208 72.74 25.45 7.11
C ARG A 208 73.83 24.60 6.43
N ALA A 209 73.66 23.28 6.47
CA ALA A 209 73.99 22.42 5.34
C ALA A 209 72.94 21.31 5.15
N GLU A 210 72.39 20.73 6.23
CA GLU A 210 71.31 19.75 6.13
C GLU A 210 70.35 19.92 7.32
N ASN A 211 69.09 20.26 7.02
CA ASN A 211 68.03 20.41 8.01
C ASN A 211 66.74 19.85 7.43
N ASP A 212 66.21 18.81 8.07
CA ASP A 212 65.04 18.08 7.55
C ASP A 212 63.77 18.94 7.61
N PHE A 213 63.67 19.86 8.57
CA PHE A 213 62.57 20.81 8.67
C PHE A 213 62.60 21.84 7.53
N GLU A 214 63.78 22.31 7.13
CA GLU A 214 63.95 23.18 5.98
C GLU A 214 63.57 22.47 4.68
N SER A 215 64.01 21.22 4.50
CA SER A 215 63.64 20.39 3.35
C SER A 215 62.12 20.20 3.27
N PHE A 216 61.47 19.92 4.40
CA PHE A 216 60.02 19.81 4.52
C PHE A 216 59.30 21.09 4.10
N ILE A 217 59.72 22.25 4.63
CA ILE A 217 59.16 23.57 4.28
C ILE A 217 59.34 23.89 2.80
N ARG A 218 60.54 23.64 2.25
CA ARG A 218 60.86 23.91 0.83
C ARG A 218 60.04 23.03 -0.10
N THR A 219 59.92 21.73 0.22
CA THR A 219 59.15 20.78 -0.57
C THR A 219 57.67 21.16 -0.61
N LEU A 220 57.09 21.51 0.54
CA LEU A 220 55.70 21.97 0.64
C LEU A 220 55.49 23.42 0.17
N GLN A 221 56.56 24.16 -0.12
CA GLN A 221 56.53 25.58 -0.48
C GLN A 221 55.75 26.43 0.53
N VAL A 222 55.98 26.20 1.83
CA VAL A 222 55.25 26.90 2.91
C VAL A 222 55.62 28.39 2.91
N SER A 223 54.60 29.25 2.88
CA SER A 223 54.77 30.70 3.02
C SER A 223 54.80 31.11 4.50
N MET A 224 56.00 31.42 5.02
CA MET A 224 56.20 31.89 6.40
C MET A 224 55.88 33.39 6.55
N SER A 225 54.72 33.82 6.07
CA SER A 225 54.31 35.24 6.06
C SER A 225 53.83 35.75 7.43
N ASP A 226 53.37 34.86 8.31
CA ASP A 226 52.82 35.19 9.62
C ASP A 226 53.25 34.16 10.68
N TRP A 227 53.45 34.63 11.90
CA TRP A 227 53.68 33.83 13.11
C TRP A 227 52.58 32.78 13.33
N SER A 228 51.34 33.02 12.88
CA SER A 228 50.24 32.06 13.00
C SER A 228 50.47 30.75 12.21
N ILE A 229 51.40 30.71 11.26
CA ILE A 229 51.75 29.54 10.44
C ILE A 229 52.91 28.75 11.05
N LEU A 230 53.72 29.36 11.91
CA LEU A 230 54.93 28.74 12.47
C LEU A 230 54.60 27.48 13.27
N ASN A 231 53.75 27.58 14.30
CA ASN A 231 53.38 26.44 15.13
C ASN A 231 52.67 25.32 14.33
N PRO A 232 51.68 25.61 13.44
CA PRO A 232 51.13 24.59 12.53
C PRO A 232 52.19 23.86 11.69
N THR A 233 53.17 24.59 11.17
CA THR A 233 54.24 24.01 10.34
C THR A 233 55.15 23.09 11.15
N VAL A 234 55.54 23.53 12.35
CA VAL A 234 56.34 22.72 13.28
C VAL A 234 55.59 21.44 13.66
N LYS A 235 54.31 21.56 14.02
CA LYS A 235 53.49 20.43 14.40
C LYS A 235 53.26 19.47 13.23
N ALA A 236 53.07 19.98 12.02
CA ALA A 236 52.97 19.16 10.81
C ALA A 236 54.24 18.36 10.57
N TYR A 237 55.41 19.01 10.68
CA TYR A 237 56.69 18.34 10.53
C TYR A 237 56.90 17.25 11.58
N GLN A 238 56.63 17.53 12.86
CA GLN A 238 56.76 16.54 13.94
C GLN A 238 55.88 15.30 13.69
N LEU A 239 54.63 15.50 13.26
CA LEU A 239 53.74 14.40 12.89
C LEU A 239 54.19 13.66 11.64
N TYR A 240 54.72 14.38 10.64
CA TYR A 240 55.26 13.78 9.42
C TYR A 240 56.49 12.90 9.68
N VAL A 241 57.41 13.32 10.56
CA VAL A 241 58.56 12.50 10.98
C VAL A 241 58.07 11.23 11.68
N LYS A 242 57.08 11.35 12.58
CA LYS A 242 56.48 10.21 13.27
C LYS A 242 55.75 9.25 12.36
N LEU A 243 55.34 9.66 11.15
CA LEU A 243 54.66 8.81 10.17
C LEU A 243 55.44 7.51 9.89
N LYS A 244 56.78 7.55 9.93
CA LYS A 244 57.66 6.38 9.76
C LYS A 244 57.55 5.36 10.90
N SER A 245 57.16 5.79 12.09
CA SER A 245 57.02 4.96 13.30
C SER A 245 55.57 4.57 13.58
N ASP A 246 54.67 4.80 12.62
CA ASP A 246 53.21 4.66 12.73
C ASP A 246 52.59 5.71 13.69
N ILE A 247 51.55 6.40 13.23
CA ILE A 247 50.82 7.40 14.04
C ILE A 247 49.37 7.01 14.18
N SER A 248 48.71 7.48 15.23
CA SER A 248 47.28 7.20 15.40
C SER A 248 46.45 7.81 14.27
N PRO A 249 45.27 7.24 13.92
CA PRO A 249 44.38 7.82 12.92
C PRO A 249 43.98 9.28 13.19
N ASN A 250 43.86 9.65 14.46
CA ASN A 250 43.61 11.04 14.87
C ASN A 250 44.77 11.97 14.49
N GLU A 251 46.01 11.53 14.75
CA GLU A 251 47.21 12.27 14.38
C GLU A 251 47.39 12.36 12.87
N ALA A 252 47.08 11.29 12.12
CA ALA A 252 47.13 11.30 10.67
C ALA A 252 46.13 12.30 10.05
N ARG A 253 44.90 12.35 10.56
CA ARG A 253 43.91 13.37 10.16
C ARG A 253 44.33 14.78 10.54
N LEU A 254 44.95 14.96 11.71
CA LEU A 254 45.49 16.25 12.12
C LEU A 254 46.62 16.71 11.19
N LEU A 255 47.54 15.80 10.84
CA LEU A 255 48.61 16.06 9.89
C LEU A 255 48.06 16.51 8.53
N LEU A 256 47.05 15.81 8.01
CA LEU A 256 46.40 16.17 6.75
C LEU A 256 45.79 17.58 6.80
N ARG A 257 45.08 17.93 7.88
CA ARG A 257 44.55 19.30 8.09
C ARG A 257 45.64 20.36 8.20
N LEU A 258 46.74 20.06 8.90
CA LEU A 258 47.85 20.99 9.04
C LEU A 258 48.55 21.22 7.70
N ILE A 259 48.78 20.17 6.91
CA ILE A 259 49.37 20.26 5.57
C ILE A 259 48.48 21.10 4.64
N ALA A 260 47.17 20.86 4.62
CA ALA A 260 46.21 21.65 3.84
C ALA A 260 46.31 23.15 4.18
N ARG A 261 46.47 23.48 5.47
CA ARG A 261 46.59 24.86 5.95
C ARG A 261 47.92 25.52 5.58
N ILE A 262 49.05 24.82 5.72
CA ILE A 262 50.38 25.41 5.51
C ILE A 262 50.83 25.38 4.04
N SER A 263 50.23 24.51 3.22
CA SER A 263 50.51 24.37 1.80
C SER A 263 49.18 24.16 1.04
N PRO A 264 48.45 25.24 0.71
CA PRO A 264 47.12 25.13 0.11
C PRO A 264 47.13 24.76 -1.38
N ALA A 265 48.21 25.04 -2.11
CA ALA A 265 48.30 24.75 -3.54
C ALA A 265 48.44 23.23 -3.80
N PRO A 266 47.58 22.61 -4.63
CA PRO A 266 47.54 21.14 -4.79
C PRO A 266 48.80 20.53 -5.43
N THR A 267 49.56 21.33 -6.17
CA THR A 267 50.81 20.91 -6.83
C THR A 267 52.05 21.10 -5.94
N SER A 268 51.97 21.92 -4.88
CA SER A 268 53.09 22.17 -3.98
C SER A 268 53.29 21.00 -3.02
N GLY A 269 54.49 20.41 -3.03
CA GLY A 269 54.87 19.27 -2.20
C GLY A 269 54.02 18.03 -2.42
N SER A 270 53.71 17.73 -3.69
CA SER A 270 52.91 16.57 -4.10
C SER A 270 53.37 15.26 -3.45
N ASP A 271 54.68 15.06 -3.30
CA ASP A 271 55.23 13.82 -2.77
C ASP A 271 54.85 13.60 -1.31
N ILE A 272 55.04 14.64 -0.47
CA ILE A 272 54.67 14.63 0.95
C ILE A 272 53.14 14.51 1.09
N LYS A 273 52.39 15.28 0.29
CA LYS A 273 50.93 15.27 0.31
C LYS A 273 50.37 13.90 -0.05
N ASN A 274 50.86 13.28 -1.12
CA ASN A 274 50.45 11.96 -1.57
C ASN A 274 50.82 10.90 -0.54
N GLN A 275 52.02 10.95 0.04
CA GLN A 275 52.42 10.00 1.07
C GLN A 275 51.49 10.05 2.30
N VAL A 276 51.15 11.24 2.79
CA VAL A 276 50.22 11.39 3.92
C VAL A 276 48.81 10.95 3.55
N LEU A 277 48.34 11.31 2.35
CA LEU A 277 47.02 10.93 1.86
C LEU A 277 46.90 9.40 1.69
N GLU A 278 47.90 8.75 1.10
CA GLU A 278 47.96 7.29 0.94
C GLU A 278 48.03 6.56 2.28
N TYR A 279 48.74 7.11 3.26
CA TYR A 279 48.77 6.55 4.60
C TYR A 279 47.37 6.54 5.24
N VAL A 280 46.65 7.67 5.19
CA VAL A 280 45.25 7.75 5.67
C VAL A 280 44.34 6.81 4.88
N ALA A 281 44.47 6.79 3.56
CA ALA A 281 43.68 5.92 2.67
C ALA A 281 43.87 4.43 3.01
N ASN A 282 45.11 3.99 3.21
CA ASN A 282 45.46 2.63 3.62
C ASN A 282 44.92 2.28 5.01
N SER A 283 45.00 3.21 5.97
CA SER A 283 44.49 3.01 7.33
C SER A 283 42.98 2.76 7.34
N ILE A 284 42.22 3.52 6.52
CA ILE A 284 40.78 3.32 6.33
C ILE A 284 40.49 1.96 5.68
N ARG A 285 41.17 1.62 4.57
CA ARG A 285 40.98 0.34 3.86
C ARG A 285 41.21 -0.88 4.75
N ARG A 286 42.21 -0.81 5.63
CA ARG A 286 42.56 -1.87 6.59
C ARG A 286 41.63 -1.92 7.82
N GLY A 287 40.70 -0.97 7.95
CA GLY A 287 39.82 -0.86 9.12
C GLY A 287 40.53 -0.41 10.39
N GLN A 288 41.74 0.16 10.29
CA GLN A 288 42.46 0.75 11.42
C GLN A 288 41.88 2.13 11.79
N ASP A 289 41.40 2.87 10.79
CA ASP A 289 40.64 4.09 10.98
C ASP A 289 39.15 3.87 10.68
N THR A 290 38.37 3.58 11.72
CA THR A 290 36.92 3.39 11.60
C THR A 290 36.12 4.69 11.69
N ASN A 291 36.75 5.80 12.10
CA ASN A 291 36.06 7.08 12.30
C ASN A 291 35.97 7.89 11.00
N VAL A 292 35.39 7.27 9.97
CA VAL A 292 35.16 7.90 8.66
C VAL A 292 34.27 9.15 8.75
N LYS A 293 33.45 9.27 9.81
CA LYS A 293 32.64 10.46 10.11
C LYS A 293 33.49 11.69 10.42
N ALA A 294 34.70 11.54 10.97
CA ALA A 294 35.61 12.65 11.25
C ALA A 294 36.12 13.36 9.97
N LEU A 295 35.96 12.72 8.80
CA LEU A 295 36.38 13.25 7.50
C LEU A 295 35.34 14.19 6.87
N LYS A 296 34.12 14.28 7.43
CA LYS A 296 33.01 15.06 6.86
C LYS A 296 33.30 16.56 6.67
N ASN A 297 34.20 17.12 7.50
CA ASN A 297 34.58 18.54 7.47
C ASN A 297 36.00 18.72 6.91
N LEU A 298 36.53 17.72 6.21
CA LEU A 298 37.87 17.76 5.66
C LEU A 298 37.84 18.35 4.25
N THR A 299 38.58 19.44 4.09
CA THR A 299 38.83 20.07 2.80
C THR A 299 39.97 19.33 2.09
N LEU A 300 39.74 18.90 0.85
CA LEU A 300 40.67 18.06 0.08
C LEU A 300 41.07 18.65 -1.27
N HIS A 301 40.62 19.87 -1.61
CA HIS A 301 41.00 20.53 -2.87
C HIS A 301 42.49 20.90 -2.91
N GLU A 302 43.13 20.95 -1.73
CA GLU A 302 44.56 21.16 -1.53
C GLU A 302 45.40 19.90 -1.83
N PHE A 303 44.78 18.76 -2.14
CA PHE A 303 45.42 17.50 -2.48
C PHE A 303 45.04 17.06 -3.88
N HIS A 304 46.03 16.74 -4.72
CA HIS A 304 45.75 16.20 -6.04
C HIS A 304 44.97 14.87 -5.94
N LYS A 305 43.75 14.82 -6.49
CA LYS A 305 42.84 13.66 -6.41
C LYS A 305 42.51 13.21 -4.98
N GLY A 306 42.57 14.12 -4.01
CA GLY A 306 42.31 13.86 -2.59
C GLY A 306 40.97 13.16 -2.34
N GLU A 307 39.90 13.77 -2.85
CA GLU A 307 38.52 13.26 -2.71
C GLU A 307 38.33 11.90 -3.36
N ILE A 308 38.95 11.68 -4.53
CA ILE A 308 38.86 10.40 -5.25
C ILE A 308 39.53 9.29 -4.44
N LEU A 309 40.78 9.48 -3.99
CA LEU A 309 41.53 8.43 -3.30
C LEU A 309 40.92 8.06 -1.95
N LEU A 310 40.55 9.05 -1.13
CA LEU A 310 39.89 8.79 0.14
C LEU A 310 38.47 8.26 -0.08
N GLY A 311 37.76 8.76 -1.09
CA GLY A 311 36.43 8.28 -1.40
C GLY A 311 36.40 6.81 -1.80
N TRP A 312 37.33 6.36 -2.64
CA TRP A 312 37.50 4.95 -2.98
C TRP A 312 37.81 4.09 -1.75
N SER A 313 38.66 4.60 -0.86
CA SER A 313 39.05 3.89 0.37
C SER A 313 37.90 3.71 1.34
N ILE A 314 37.06 4.75 1.51
CA ILE A 314 35.82 4.69 2.28
C ILE A 314 34.85 3.70 1.63
N LYS A 315 34.69 3.74 0.30
CA LYS A 315 33.82 2.83 -0.44
C LYS A 315 34.23 1.37 -0.24
N GLU A 316 35.50 1.03 -0.40
CA GLU A 316 36.01 -0.32 -0.16
C GLU A 316 35.80 -0.78 1.29
N PHE A 317 36.11 0.08 2.26
CA PHE A 317 35.93 -0.21 3.68
C PHE A 317 34.46 -0.47 4.04
N LEU A 318 33.55 0.43 3.65
CA LEU A 318 32.13 0.29 3.93
C LEU A 318 31.53 -0.92 3.21
N LEU A 319 31.83 -1.13 1.91
CA LEU A 319 31.36 -2.31 1.19
C LEU A 319 31.88 -3.61 1.81
N SER A 320 33.11 -3.63 2.33
CA SER A 320 33.66 -4.81 3.01
C SER A 320 32.94 -5.13 4.33
N MET A 321 32.49 -4.12 5.08
CA MET A 321 31.61 -4.34 6.24
C MET A 321 30.22 -4.80 5.81
N LEU A 322 29.64 -4.14 4.80
CA LEU A 322 28.27 -4.36 4.34
C LEU A 322 28.07 -5.71 3.64
N THR A 323 29.14 -6.26 3.04
CA THR A 323 29.18 -7.61 2.45
C THR A 323 29.60 -8.70 3.44
N GLY A 324 29.86 -8.34 4.71
CA GLY A 324 30.20 -9.29 5.77
C GLY A 324 31.63 -9.84 5.73
N LYS A 325 32.54 -9.23 4.95
CA LYS A 325 33.98 -9.55 4.99
C LYS A 325 34.67 -9.01 6.24
N LEU A 326 34.11 -7.95 6.83
CA LEU A 326 34.50 -7.38 8.11
C LEU A 326 33.35 -7.50 9.12
N VAL A 327 33.69 -7.47 10.41
CA VAL A 327 32.68 -7.40 11.49
C VAL A 327 31.90 -6.09 11.33
N ILE A 328 30.58 -6.21 11.32
CA ILE A 328 29.70 -5.06 11.15
C ILE A 328 29.64 -4.27 12.46
N ASP A 329 30.16 -3.03 12.43
CA ASP A 329 29.85 -2.02 13.44
C ASP A 329 28.51 -1.36 13.08
N GLN A 330 27.44 -1.82 13.73
CA GLN A 330 26.08 -1.32 13.49
C GLN A 330 25.98 0.16 13.86
N GLN A 331 26.62 0.57 14.96
CA GLN A 331 26.52 1.93 15.47
C GLN A 331 27.16 2.92 14.49
N LEU A 332 28.31 2.55 13.91
CA LEU A 332 28.96 3.33 12.86
C LEU A 332 28.01 3.56 11.67
N ILE A 333 27.37 2.51 11.15
CA ILE A 333 26.48 2.62 9.98
C ILE A 333 25.26 3.50 10.32
N LEU A 334 24.64 3.32 11.49
CA LEU A 334 23.52 4.15 11.94
C LEU A 334 23.93 5.63 12.04
N ASP A 335 25.13 5.90 12.57
CA ASP A 335 25.65 7.26 12.66
C ASP A 335 25.97 7.89 11.31
N LEU A 336 26.30 7.09 10.29
CA LEU A 336 26.45 7.56 8.91
C LEU A 336 25.12 7.97 8.29
N TYR A 337 24.05 7.18 8.47
CA TYR A 337 22.69 7.58 8.03
C TYR A 337 22.29 8.92 8.64
N ARG A 338 22.52 9.11 9.95
CA ARG A 338 22.23 10.38 10.65
C ARG A 338 23.10 11.53 10.14
N ALA A 339 24.38 11.26 9.94
CA ALA A 339 25.34 12.29 9.56
C ALA A 339 25.06 12.85 8.16
N VAL A 340 24.74 12.01 7.18
CA VAL A 340 24.43 12.46 5.80
C VAL A 340 23.20 13.36 5.78
N ASP A 341 22.14 13.00 6.52
CA ASP A 341 20.91 13.81 6.53
C ASP A 341 21.05 15.10 7.35
N SER A 342 22.08 15.23 8.20
CA SER A 342 22.33 16.42 9.03
C SER A 342 23.11 17.53 8.33
N ILE A 343 23.66 17.27 7.14
CA ILE A 343 24.51 18.21 6.40
C ILE A 343 23.62 19.04 5.45
N PRO A 344 23.50 20.38 5.62
CA PRO A 344 22.60 21.20 4.81
C PRO A 344 23.04 21.32 3.34
N GLU A 345 24.35 21.44 3.11
CA GLU A 345 24.96 21.56 1.79
C GLU A 345 25.82 20.34 1.50
N ALA A 346 25.47 19.60 0.45
CA ALA A 346 26.17 18.39 0.07
C ALA A 346 27.64 18.69 -0.25
N ASN A 347 28.53 17.91 0.37
CA ASN A 347 29.95 17.88 0.08
C ASN A 347 30.39 16.49 -0.40
N TRP A 348 31.63 16.39 -0.89
CA TRP A 348 32.22 15.15 -1.43
C TRP A 348 31.98 13.92 -0.53
N TRP A 349 32.07 14.11 0.80
CA TRP A 349 31.90 13.05 1.78
C TRP A 349 30.44 12.62 1.89
N SER A 350 29.52 13.58 2.03
CA SER A 350 28.09 13.30 2.17
C SER A 350 27.49 12.66 0.93
N GLU A 351 27.90 13.09 -0.27
CA GLU A 351 27.46 12.53 -1.55
C GLU A 351 27.93 11.08 -1.70
N LEU A 352 29.21 10.82 -1.43
CA LEU A 352 29.78 9.48 -1.45
C LEU A 352 29.08 8.53 -0.48
N ILE A 353 28.90 8.94 0.78
CA ILE A 353 28.23 8.09 1.78
C ILE A 353 26.77 7.88 1.38
N ALA A 354 26.07 8.90 0.87
CA ALA A 354 24.72 8.75 0.36
C ALA A 354 24.64 7.73 -0.79
N GLU A 355 25.57 7.79 -1.75
CA GLU A 355 25.68 6.84 -2.85
C GLU A 355 25.87 5.41 -2.31
N ILE A 356 26.86 5.19 -1.43
CA ILE A 356 27.18 3.86 -0.88
C ILE A 356 25.98 3.28 -0.13
N LEU A 357 25.34 4.07 0.74
CA LEU A 357 24.17 3.64 1.50
C LEU A 357 22.98 3.34 0.59
N THR A 358 22.83 4.06 -0.52
CA THR A 358 21.76 3.82 -1.51
C THR A 358 22.01 2.55 -2.31
N ILE A 359 23.24 2.37 -2.84
CA ILE A 359 23.66 1.13 -3.52
C ILE A 359 23.40 -0.07 -2.62
N TYR A 360 23.77 0.07 -1.35
CA TYR A 360 23.57 -1.00 -0.38
C TYR A 360 22.10 -1.29 -0.08
N SER A 361 21.32 -0.23 0.21
CA SER A 361 19.89 -0.35 0.54
C SER A 361 19.05 -0.84 -0.63
N SER A 362 19.57 -0.71 -1.85
CA SER A 362 18.95 -1.19 -3.10
C SER A 362 19.44 -2.59 -3.51
N SER A 363 20.36 -3.20 -2.74
CA SER A 363 20.90 -4.51 -3.06
C SER A 363 19.85 -5.60 -2.87
N ALA A 364 19.73 -6.47 -3.87
CA ALA A 364 18.88 -7.68 -3.80
C ALA A 364 19.58 -8.86 -3.11
N GLU A 365 20.83 -8.71 -2.65
CA GLU A 365 21.55 -9.80 -1.99
C GLU A 365 20.96 -10.15 -0.61
N PRO A 366 20.70 -11.44 -0.30
CA PRO A 366 20.15 -11.85 0.99
C PRO A 366 20.98 -11.43 2.20
N SER A 367 22.31 -11.33 2.04
CA SER A 367 23.23 -10.83 3.07
C SER A 367 22.98 -9.36 3.39
N ALA A 368 22.80 -8.52 2.37
CA ALA A 368 22.51 -7.09 2.50
C ALA A 368 21.15 -6.87 3.18
N ILE A 369 20.12 -7.63 2.78
CA ILE A 369 18.79 -7.53 3.38
C ILE A 369 18.80 -7.92 4.86
N ARG A 370 19.56 -8.95 5.27
CA ARG A 370 19.67 -9.34 6.69
C ARG A 370 20.30 -8.24 7.54
N VAL A 371 21.32 -7.58 7.03
CA VAL A 371 21.99 -6.48 7.74
C VAL A 371 21.10 -5.23 7.76
N LEU A 372 20.38 -4.94 6.67
CA LEU A 372 19.36 -3.90 6.66
C LEU A 372 18.32 -4.14 7.76
N TRP A 373 17.87 -5.39 7.94
CA TRP A 373 17.00 -5.77 9.06
C TRP A 373 17.64 -5.60 10.43
N LYS A 374 18.94 -5.91 10.60
CA LYS A 374 19.67 -5.63 11.84
C LYS A 374 19.71 -4.12 12.14
N LEU A 375 19.90 -3.29 11.12
CA LEU A 375 19.91 -1.84 11.27
C LEU A 375 18.52 -1.30 11.63
N LEU A 376 17.48 -1.75 10.93
CA LEU A 376 16.08 -1.35 11.19
C LEU A 376 15.59 -1.82 12.56
N GLY A 377 16.03 -3.00 13.01
CA GLY A 377 15.66 -3.58 14.30
C GLY A 377 16.33 -2.91 15.51
N HIS A 378 17.32 -2.04 15.29
CA HIS A 378 18.02 -1.33 16.36
C HIS A 378 17.11 -0.28 17.03
N ILE A 379 17.16 -0.17 18.36
CA ILE A 379 16.22 0.67 19.13
C ILE A 379 16.26 2.16 18.71
N ASP A 380 17.45 2.68 18.42
CA ASP A 380 17.66 4.07 18.01
C ASP A 380 17.78 4.26 16.48
N ALA A 381 17.33 3.29 15.69
CA ALA A 381 17.49 3.34 14.23
C ALA A 381 16.82 4.59 13.62
N PRO A 382 17.51 5.35 12.74
CA PRO A 382 16.88 6.42 11.98
C PRO A 382 16.07 5.82 10.82
N ILE A 383 14.95 5.15 11.14
CA ILE A 383 14.15 4.35 10.19
C ILE A 383 13.76 5.18 8.96
N ALA A 384 13.33 6.44 9.15
CA ALA A 384 13.01 7.34 8.05
C ALA A 384 14.18 7.54 7.08
N SER A 385 15.38 7.79 7.61
CA SER A 385 16.61 7.98 6.83
C SER A 385 17.04 6.73 6.08
N ILE A 386 16.90 5.56 6.71
CA ILE A 386 17.20 4.26 6.11
C ILE A 386 16.22 4.01 4.96
N LEU A 387 14.92 4.02 5.25
CA LEU A 387 13.89 3.72 4.27
C LEU A 387 13.90 4.70 3.10
N LYS A 388 14.20 6.00 3.30
CA LYS A 388 14.35 6.98 2.21
C LYS A 388 15.27 6.50 1.07
N ARG A 389 16.26 5.65 1.38
CA ARG A 389 17.25 5.09 0.44
C ARG A 389 16.91 3.68 -0.04
N VAL A 390 15.89 3.04 0.52
CA VAL A 390 15.37 1.75 0.08
C VAL A 390 14.34 2.00 -1.04
N PRO A 391 14.47 1.34 -2.21
CA PRO A 391 13.51 1.43 -3.31
C PRO A 391 12.07 1.14 -2.83
N THR A 392 11.07 1.74 -3.49
CA THR A 392 9.64 1.62 -3.10
C THR A 392 8.87 0.55 -3.88
N ASP A 393 9.54 -0.18 -4.78
CA ASP A 393 8.92 -1.19 -5.64
C ASP A 393 8.46 -2.45 -4.87
N SER A 394 7.61 -3.25 -5.52
CA SER A 394 7.06 -4.47 -4.92
C SER A 394 8.10 -5.57 -4.70
N ALA A 395 9.13 -5.68 -5.56
CA ALA A 395 10.16 -6.71 -5.41
C ALA A 395 10.99 -6.47 -4.14
N THR A 396 11.29 -5.21 -3.82
CA THR A 396 11.95 -4.83 -2.57
C THR A 396 11.09 -5.17 -1.34
N SER A 397 9.78 -4.90 -1.40
CA SER A 397 8.83 -5.32 -0.36
C SER A 397 8.82 -6.84 -0.15
N ASP A 398 8.83 -7.61 -1.23
CA ASP A 398 8.82 -9.08 -1.19
C ASP A 398 10.12 -9.64 -0.60
N LEU A 399 11.27 -9.07 -0.97
CA LEU A 399 12.57 -9.44 -0.39
C LEU A 399 12.63 -9.17 1.11
N LEU A 400 12.22 -7.97 1.54
CA LEU A 400 12.14 -7.61 2.96
C LEU A 400 11.18 -8.54 3.71
N SER A 401 10.02 -8.85 3.12
CA SER A 401 9.03 -9.76 3.67
C SER A 401 9.54 -11.19 3.80
N THR A 402 10.37 -11.66 2.86
CA THR A 402 10.93 -13.02 2.83
C THR A 402 12.03 -13.19 3.87
N HIS A 403 12.81 -12.14 4.12
CA HIS A 403 13.93 -12.14 5.06
C HIS A 403 13.63 -11.48 6.40
N LEU A 404 12.34 -11.30 6.75
CA LEU A 404 11.92 -10.75 8.03
C LEU A 404 12.48 -11.60 9.20
N PRO A 405 13.25 -11.00 10.13
CA PRO A 405 13.82 -11.73 11.26
C PRO A 405 12.76 -12.23 12.25
N LEU A 406 12.97 -13.44 12.77
CA LEU A 406 12.08 -14.08 13.74
C LEU A 406 12.21 -13.50 15.16
N ASP A 407 13.36 -12.88 15.46
CA ASP A 407 13.73 -12.30 16.76
C ASP A 407 13.48 -10.80 16.84
N LEU A 408 12.75 -10.22 15.88
CA LEU A 408 12.41 -8.79 15.89
C LEU A 408 11.56 -8.44 17.11
N SER A 409 11.99 -7.44 17.88
CA SER A 409 11.24 -6.99 19.05
C SER A 409 9.90 -6.36 18.66
N LYS A 410 8.88 -6.48 19.53
CA LYS A 410 7.56 -5.88 19.31
C LYS A 410 7.63 -4.36 19.08
N ALA A 411 8.48 -3.67 19.84
CA ALA A 411 8.66 -2.22 19.73
C ALA A 411 9.30 -1.82 18.39
N ALA A 412 10.31 -2.57 17.93
CA ALA A 412 10.92 -2.34 16.62
C ALA A 412 9.93 -2.62 15.49
N ALA A 413 9.21 -3.74 15.53
CA ALA A 413 8.21 -4.09 14.52
C ALA A 413 7.12 -3.00 14.39
N ASP A 414 6.64 -2.48 15.53
CA ASP A 414 5.65 -1.41 15.58
C ASP A 414 6.16 -0.11 14.96
N ASN A 415 7.36 0.31 15.36
CA ASN A 415 7.99 1.52 14.84
C ASN A 415 8.22 1.42 13.31
N ILE A 416 8.71 0.28 12.83
CA ILE A 416 8.93 0.04 11.40
C ILE A 416 7.60 0.04 10.62
N ALA A 417 6.53 -0.56 11.17
CA ALA A 417 5.21 -0.59 10.53
C ALA A 417 4.68 0.81 10.23
N LEU A 418 4.88 1.78 11.13
CA LEU A 418 4.48 3.18 10.94
C LEU A 418 5.11 3.81 9.69
N PHE A 419 6.39 3.53 9.42
CA PHE A 419 7.10 4.07 8.26
C PHE A 419 6.84 3.29 6.96
N ILE A 420 6.38 2.05 7.06
CA ILE A 420 6.04 1.22 5.90
C ILE A 420 4.61 1.52 5.39
N LYS A 421 3.70 1.91 6.27
CA LYS A 421 2.31 2.22 5.94
C LYS A 421 2.15 3.14 4.71
N PRO A 422 2.89 4.27 4.57
CA PRO A 422 2.76 5.16 3.41
C PRO A 422 3.26 4.57 2.08
N ARG A 423 4.00 3.44 2.12
CA ARG A 423 4.55 2.76 0.94
C ARG A 423 3.61 1.71 0.35
N ASN A 424 2.45 1.47 0.97
CA ASN A 424 1.48 0.45 0.55
C ASN A 424 2.08 -0.97 0.43
N TRP A 425 3.13 -1.27 1.21
CA TRP A 425 3.72 -2.62 1.28
C TRP A 425 2.90 -3.52 2.20
N PHE A 426 1.68 -3.84 1.75
CA PHE A 426 0.64 -4.42 2.59
C PHE A 426 1.02 -5.76 3.23
N LEU A 427 1.69 -6.65 2.49
CA LEU A 427 2.12 -7.94 3.02
C LEU A 427 3.18 -7.78 4.11
N LEU A 428 4.16 -6.89 3.90
CA LEU A 428 5.20 -6.61 4.90
C LEU A 428 4.60 -5.98 6.15
N HIS A 429 3.71 -4.98 5.97
CA HIS A 429 2.99 -4.33 7.06
C HIS A 429 2.19 -5.36 7.88
N ALA A 430 1.45 -6.27 7.22
CA ALA A 430 0.71 -7.33 7.89
C ALA A 430 1.62 -8.25 8.73
N LYS A 431 2.79 -8.64 8.21
CA LYS A 431 3.76 -9.45 8.96
C LYS A 431 4.33 -8.71 10.17
N LEU A 432 4.57 -7.41 10.07
CA LEU A 432 5.05 -6.59 11.18
C LEU A 432 3.98 -6.40 12.26
N LEU A 433 2.73 -6.14 11.86
CA LEU A 433 1.60 -6.07 12.79
C LEU A 433 1.41 -7.38 13.55
N LEU A 434 1.59 -8.54 12.88
CA LEU A 434 1.51 -9.85 13.52
C LEU A 434 2.53 -10.03 14.66
N ILE A 435 3.70 -9.38 14.55
CA ILE A 435 4.73 -9.37 15.60
C ILE A 435 4.36 -8.34 16.69
N ALA A 436 3.96 -7.14 16.28
CA ALA A 436 3.77 -5.99 17.15
C ALA A 436 2.48 -6.03 17.99
N ARG A 437 1.43 -6.72 17.53
CA ARG A 437 0.07 -6.65 18.07
C ARG A 437 -0.59 -8.02 18.23
N PRO A 438 -1.59 -8.14 19.11
CA PRO A 438 -2.53 -9.27 19.08
C PRO A 438 -3.20 -9.40 17.71
N LEU A 439 -3.49 -10.64 17.30
CA LEU A 439 -3.91 -10.95 15.94
C LEU A 439 -5.22 -10.26 15.50
N ASN A 440 -6.20 -10.15 16.39
CA ASN A 440 -7.47 -9.47 16.11
C ASN A 440 -7.28 -7.97 15.81
N ILE A 441 -6.39 -7.31 16.55
CA ILE A 441 -6.02 -5.91 16.33
C ILE A 441 -5.22 -5.79 15.03
N ALA A 442 -4.25 -6.67 14.79
CA ALA A 442 -3.45 -6.69 13.57
C ALA A 442 -4.31 -6.83 12.30
N VAL A 443 -5.29 -7.74 12.30
CA VAL A 443 -6.24 -7.92 11.18
C VAL A 443 -7.10 -6.67 11.00
N THR A 444 -7.61 -6.09 12.09
CA THR A 444 -8.45 -4.88 12.05
C THR A 444 -7.69 -3.70 11.44
N GLU A 445 -6.47 -3.43 11.93
CA GLU A 445 -5.64 -2.32 11.43
C GLU A 445 -5.21 -2.54 9.98
N GLN A 446 -4.83 -3.76 9.61
CA GLN A 446 -4.47 -4.11 8.24
C GLN A 446 -5.65 -3.95 7.28
N TYR A 447 -6.83 -4.45 7.66
CA TYR A 447 -8.04 -4.35 6.85
C TYR A 447 -8.44 -2.88 6.63
N LEU A 448 -8.41 -2.05 7.68
CA LEU A 448 -8.74 -0.63 7.56
C LEU A 448 -7.75 0.11 6.64
N LEU A 449 -6.44 -0.19 6.73
CA LEU A 449 -5.44 0.36 5.82
C LEU A 449 -5.75 -0.02 4.37
N GLU A 450 -5.94 -1.31 4.12
CA GLU A 450 -6.21 -1.85 2.78
C GLU A 450 -7.55 -1.40 2.20
N PHE A 451 -8.58 -1.23 3.03
CA PHE A 451 -9.90 -0.77 2.63
C PHE A 451 -9.89 0.68 2.11
N THR A 452 -9.04 1.52 2.70
CA THR A 452 -8.89 2.93 2.27
C THR A 452 -8.02 3.12 1.03
N SER A 453 -7.37 2.06 0.55
CA SER A 453 -6.43 2.12 -0.58
C SER A 453 -7.09 1.67 -1.89
N THR A 454 -6.94 2.45 -2.95
CA THR A 454 -7.53 2.16 -4.28
C THR A 454 -6.93 0.93 -4.98
N ASP A 455 -5.67 0.59 -4.67
CA ASP A 455 -4.94 -0.51 -5.32
C ASP A 455 -4.86 -1.79 -4.48
N SER A 456 -5.70 -1.91 -3.44
CA SER A 456 -5.62 -3.03 -2.51
C SER A 456 -6.29 -4.31 -3.03
N LEU A 457 -5.49 -5.38 -3.15
CA LEU A 457 -5.98 -6.75 -3.34
C LEU A 457 -6.21 -7.49 -2.01
N PHE A 458 -6.15 -6.75 -0.90
CA PHE A 458 -6.25 -7.25 0.48
C PHE A 458 -5.26 -8.37 0.81
N ILE A 459 -4.03 -8.29 0.26
CA ILE A 459 -3.02 -9.36 0.36
C ILE A 459 -2.58 -9.54 1.82
N GLY A 460 -2.42 -8.43 2.56
CA GLY A 460 -2.07 -8.47 3.97
C GLY A 460 -3.20 -9.03 4.83
N THR A 461 -4.44 -8.58 4.63
CA THR A 461 -5.60 -9.10 5.36
C THR A 461 -5.80 -10.59 5.09
N LYS A 462 -5.76 -11.02 3.82
CA LYS A 462 -5.85 -12.44 3.43
C LYS A 462 -4.73 -13.29 4.00
N PHE A 463 -3.54 -12.72 4.25
CA PHE A 463 -2.46 -13.41 4.95
C PHE A 463 -2.75 -13.62 6.45
N LEU A 464 -3.39 -12.65 7.11
CA LEU A 464 -3.64 -12.71 8.55
C LEU A 464 -4.90 -13.50 8.92
N VAL A 465 -5.99 -13.34 8.17
CA VAL A 465 -7.31 -13.93 8.46
C VAL A 465 -7.28 -15.43 8.73
N PRO A 466 -6.57 -16.28 7.96
CA PRO A 466 -6.50 -17.73 8.20
C PRO A 466 -5.92 -18.11 9.57
N LYS A 467 -5.22 -17.20 10.26
CA LYS A 467 -4.60 -17.44 11.57
C LYS A 467 -5.55 -17.14 12.74
N LEU A 468 -6.69 -16.48 12.48
CA LEU A 468 -7.66 -16.11 13.52
C LEU A 468 -8.33 -17.33 14.12
N SER A 469 -8.77 -17.20 15.38
CA SER A 469 -9.75 -18.13 15.95
C SER A 469 -11.11 -17.96 15.26
N ASP A 470 -11.95 -19.00 15.30
CA ASP A 470 -13.28 -18.92 14.69
C ASP A 470 -14.17 -17.89 15.41
N THR A 471 -13.99 -17.71 16.73
CA THR A 471 -14.69 -16.69 17.52
C THR A 471 -14.31 -15.28 17.08
N ASP A 472 -13.02 -14.98 16.97
CA ASP A 472 -12.55 -13.66 16.53
C ASP A 472 -12.96 -13.36 15.08
N LEU A 473 -12.91 -14.37 14.21
CA LEU A 473 -13.34 -14.23 12.82
C LEU A 473 -14.83 -13.92 12.71
N LEU A 474 -15.69 -14.55 13.53
CA LEU A 474 -17.11 -14.25 13.57
C LEU A 474 -17.38 -12.81 14.06
N GLU A 475 -16.64 -12.34 15.06
CA GLU A 475 -16.74 -10.95 15.52
C GLU A 475 -16.38 -9.96 14.40
N LEU A 476 -15.33 -10.24 13.63
CA LEU A 476 -14.95 -9.43 12.48
C LEU A 476 -15.99 -9.47 11.35
N CYS A 477 -16.59 -10.64 11.08
CA CYS A 477 -17.71 -10.76 10.14
C CYS A 477 -18.87 -9.85 10.55
N LYS A 478 -19.22 -9.84 11.84
CA LYS A 478 -20.30 -8.99 12.39
C LYS A 478 -19.94 -7.50 12.38
N LYS A 479 -18.68 -7.17 12.62
CA LYS A 479 -18.20 -5.78 12.69
C LYS A 479 -18.13 -5.11 11.32
N PHE A 480 -17.61 -5.81 10.32
CA PHE A 480 -17.30 -5.24 9.01
C PHE A 480 -18.28 -5.62 7.91
N GLU A 481 -19.01 -6.73 8.07
CA GLU A 481 -19.94 -7.26 7.06
C GLU A 481 -19.31 -7.39 5.65
N ASP A 482 -18.01 -7.71 5.59
CA ASP A 482 -17.24 -7.80 4.35
C ASP A 482 -17.09 -9.26 3.88
N ASP A 483 -17.11 -9.45 2.56
CA ASP A 483 -17.03 -10.78 1.93
C ASP A 483 -15.69 -11.50 2.21
N ILE A 484 -14.61 -10.78 2.49
CA ILE A 484 -13.31 -11.39 2.84
C ILE A 484 -13.43 -12.23 4.11
N PHE A 485 -14.07 -11.70 5.16
CA PHE A 485 -14.25 -12.43 6.42
C PHE A 485 -15.34 -13.49 6.28
N ILE A 486 -16.46 -13.14 5.63
CA ILE A 486 -17.60 -14.04 5.45
C ILE A 486 -17.21 -15.29 4.64
N SER A 487 -16.44 -15.12 3.57
CA SER A 487 -15.96 -16.22 2.72
C SER A 487 -15.00 -17.14 3.48
N ASP A 488 -14.09 -16.61 4.30
CA ASP A 488 -13.21 -17.43 5.13
C ASP A 488 -14.00 -18.22 6.18
N TYR A 489 -14.91 -17.54 6.92
CA TYR A 489 -15.75 -18.21 7.92
C TYR A 489 -16.62 -19.31 7.30
N ALA A 490 -17.24 -19.03 6.15
CA ALA A 490 -18.00 -20.04 5.40
C ALA A 490 -17.12 -21.20 4.93
N THR A 491 -15.85 -20.97 4.58
CA THR A 491 -14.90 -22.04 4.24
C THR A 491 -14.62 -22.94 5.43
N ARG A 492 -14.48 -22.35 6.63
CA ARG A 492 -14.27 -23.11 7.87
C ARG A 492 -15.51 -23.88 8.28
N SER A 493 -16.70 -23.30 8.11
CA SER A 493 -17.96 -23.96 8.43
C SER A 493 -18.26 -25.18 7.54
N VAL A 494 -17.76 -25.18 6.30
CA VAL A 494 -17.80 -26.37 5.42
C VAL A 494 -17.00 -27.52 6.04
N ARG A 495 -15.83 -27.24 6.63
CA ARG A 495 -14.99 -28.24 7.29
C ARG A 495 -15.55 -28.67 8.65
N SER A 496 -16.17 -27.75 9.38
CA SER A 496 -16.79 -27.98 10.69
C SER A 496 -18.19 -27.37 10.75
N GLY A 497 -19.22 -28.20 10.53
CA GLY A 497 -20.62 -27.76 10.51
C GLY A 497 -21.09 -27.12 11.83
N VAL A 498 -20.45 -27.45 12.95
CA VAL A 498 -20.77 -26.91 14.29
C VAL A 498 -20.69 -25.38 14.34
N LEU A 499 -19.88 -24.76 13.47
CA LEU A 499 -19.75 -23.30 13.38
C LEU A 499 -21.02 -22.60 12.90
N LEU A 500 -21.99 -23.33 12.34
CA LEU A 500 -23.30 -22.83 11.92
C LEU A 500 -24.41 -23.12 12.94
N ASN A 501 -24.14 -23.88 14.01
CA ASN A 501 -25.11 -24.10 15.09
C ASN A 501 -25.69 -22.79 15.67
N PRO A 502 -24.90 -21.73 15.94
CA PRO A 502 -25.42 -20.48 16.49
C PRO A 502 -26.02 -19.53 15.42
N LEU A 503 -26.26 -20.02 14.20
CA LEU A 503 -26.78 -19.21 13.11
C LEU A 503 -28.12 -18.59 13.49
N ASP A 504 -28.16 -17.26 13.42
CA ASP A 504 -29.37 -16.47 13.63
C ASP A 504 -29.80 -15.82 12.30
N ILE A 505 -30.92 -16.28 11.76
CA ILE A 505 -31.50 -15.77 10.51
C ILE A 505 -31.95 -14.30 10.63
N HIS A 506 -32.10 -13.79 11.86
CA HIS A 506 -32.45 -12.41 12.11
C HIS A 506 -31.26 -11.45 11.84
N ILE A 507 -30.04 -11.96 11.73
CA ILE A 507 -28.82 -11.18 11.45
C ILE A 507 -28.39 -11.39 9.99
N ASN A 508 -28.18 -10.31 9.23
CA ASN A 508 -27.84 -10.38 7.81
C ASN A 508 -26.51 -11.11 7.54
N VAL A 509 -25.49 -10.85 8.36
CA VAL A 509 -24.17 -11.50 8.26
C VAL A 509 -24.30 -13.02 8.32
N TRP A 510 -25.16 -13.56 9.19
CA TRP A 510 -25.40 -14.99 9.28
C TRP A 510 -26.04 -15.57 8.01
N LEU A 511 -27.00 -14.85 7.41
CA LEU A 511 -27.57 -15.25 6.12
C LEU A 511 -26.52 -15.27 5.01
N ARG A 512 -25.60 -14.29 5.00
CA ARG A 512 -24.50 -14.25 4.01
C ARG A 512 -23.49 -15.37 4.23
N ILE A 513 -23.11 -15.65 5.47
CA ILE A 513 -22.27 -16.80 5.83
C ILE A 513 -22.93 -18.11 5.37
N TRP A 514 -24.23 -18.28 5.65
CA TRP A 514 -24.96 -19.46 5.24
C TRP A 514 -25.00 -19.60 3.72
N ALA A 515 -25.35 -18.54 3.00
CA ALA A 515 -25.35 -18.52 1.54
C ALA A 515 -23.98 -18.89 0.95
N ALA A 516 -22.90 -18.29 1.46
CA ALA A 516 -21.53 -18.60 1.03
C ALA A 516 -21.13 -20.05 1.35
N SER A 517 -21.61 -20.61 2.46
CA SER A 517 -21.39 -22.03 2.77
C SER A 517 -22.14 -22.95 1.80
N LEU A 518 -23.36 -22.58 1.39
CA LEU A 518 -24.18 -23.34 0.44
C LEU A 518 -23.57 -23.38 -0.96
N ASP A 519 -22.86 -22.32 -1.38
CA ASP A 519 -22.12 -22.34 -2.65
C ASP A 519 -21.05 -23.43 -2.70
N LYS A 520 -20.53 -23.85 -1.53
CA LYS A 520 -19.50 -24.89 -1.41
C LYS A 520 -20.09 -26.25 -1.09
N THR A 521 -21.04 -26.35 -0.16
CA THR A 521 -21.60 -27.64 0.28
C THR A 521 -22.70 -28.17 -0.63
N LYS A 522 -23.48 -27.27 -1.26
CA LYS A 522 -24.76 -27.61 -1.91
C LYS A 522 -25.70 -28.43 -1.02
N ASN A 523 -25.58 -28.31 0.31
CA ASN A 523 -26.38 -29.04 1.27
C ASN A 523 -27.00 -28.06 2.27
N LEU A 524 -28.33 -27.92 2.22
CA LEU A 524 -29.10 -27.02 3.06
C LEU A 524 -29.02 -27.37 4.56
N SER A 525 -28.88 -28.66 4.88
CA SER A 525 -28.86 -29.18 6.26
C SER A 525 -27.49 -29.14 6.94
N HIS A 526 -26.43 -28.83 6.20
CA HIS A 526 -25.06 -28.92 6.71
C HIS A 526 -24.82 -27.95 7.88
N GLY A 527 -24.69 -28.48 9.09
CA GLY A 527 -24.42 -27.68 10.29
C GLY A 527 -25.59 -26.82 10.78
N ILE A 528 -26.77 -26.98 10.20
CA ILE A 528 -27.96 -26.20 10.56
C ILE A 528 -28.83 -27.01 11.53
N ILE A 529 -28.99 -26.50 12.75
CA ILE A 529 -29.93 -27.02 13.74
C ILE A 529 -31.34 -26.45 13.44
N ASP A 530 -32.39 -27.24 13.63
CA ASP A 530 -33.79 -26.85 13.45
C ASP A 530 -34.12 -26.26 12.07
N LEU A 531 -33.59 -26.89 11.02
CA LEU A 531 -33.74 -26.41 9.64
C LEU A 531 -35.20 -26.11 9.26
N SER A 532 -36.14 -26.99 9.63
CA SER A 532 -37.57 -26.80 9.31
C SER A 532 -38.14 -25.51 9.91
N GLN A 533 -37.77 -25.20 11.16
CA GLN A 533 -38.19 -23.96 11.83
C GLN A 533 -37.54 -22.75 11.15
N LYS A 534 -36.22 -22.80 10.90
CA LYS A 534 -35.50 -21.72 10.23
C LYS A 534 -36.00 -21.48 8.80
N ALA A 535 -36.41 -22.52 8.08
CA ALA A 535 -37.02 -22.40 6.76
C ALA A 535 -38.37 -21.66 6.83
N ALA A 536 -39.24 -22.03 7.79
CA ALA A 536 -40.51 -21.33 8.02
C ALA A 536 -40.29 -19.85 8.40
N ASP A 537 -39.30 -19.59 9.26
CA ASP A 537 -38.96 -18.25 9.70
C ASP A 537 -38.35 -17.40 8.56
N ILE A 538 -37.59 -18.00 7.63
CA ILE A 538 -37.12 -17.30 6.41
C ILE A 538 -38.28 -16.71 5.63
N PHE A 539 -39.36 -17.47 5.41
CA PHE A 539 -40.53 -16.96 4.71
C PHE A 539 -41.23 -15.85 5.50
N SER A 540 -41.27 -15.97 6.83
CA SER A 540 -41.80 -14.93 7.71
C SER A 540 -40.98 -13.63 7.63
N GLU A 541 -39.65 -13.73 7.58
CA GLU A 541 -38.75 -12.58 7.42
C GLU A 541 -38.83 -11.97 6.02
N LEU A 542 -39.04 -12.80 4.98
CA LEU A 542 -39.24 -12.35 3.60
C LEU A 542 -40.52 -11.51 3.49
N LEU A 543 -41.60 -11.90 4.18
CA LEU A 543 -42.85 -11.12 4.26
C LEU A 543 -42.62 -9.75 4.92
N LYS A 544 -41.77 -9.69 5.96
CA LYS A 544 -41.34 -8.43 6.60
C LYS A 544 -40.46 -7.54 5.70
N GLY A 545 -40.16 -7.97 4.47
CA GLY A 545 -39.37 -7.21 3.51
C GLY A 545 -37.86 -7.35 3.69
N LYS A 546 -37.40 -8.32 4.48
CA LYS A 546 -35.97 -8.56 4.67
C LYS A 546 -35.35 -9.12 3.39
N ASN A 547 -34.14 -8.65 3.07
CA ASN A 547 -33.38 -9.19 1.96
C ASN A 547 -32.76 -10.55 2.34
N ILE A 548 -33.27 -11.63 1.76
CA ILE A 548 -32.74 -12.99 1.94
C ILE A 548 -31.88 -13.34 0.72
N PRO A 549 -30.63 -13.83 0.91
CA PRO A 549 -29.79 -14.28 -0.19
C PRO A 549 -30.50 -15.29 -1.10
N VAL A 550 -30.52 -15.00 -2.41
CA VAL A 550 -31.20 -15.81 -3.42
C VAL A 550 -30.75 -17.27 -3.39
N LYS A 551 -29.48 -17.52 -3.04
CA LYS A 551 -28.94 -18.88 -2.92
C LYS A 551 -29.69 -19.73 -1.89
N ILE A 552 -30.02 -19.17 -0.73
CA ILE A 552 -30.77 -19.88 0.31
C ILE A 552 -32.18 -20.21 -0.21
N LEU A 553 -32.85 -19.24 -0.82
CA LEU A 553 -34.19 -19.44 -1.39
C LEU A 553 -34.18 -20.48 -2.52
N ALA A 554 -33.15 -20.50 -3.36
CA ALA A 554 -32.99 -21.49 -4.42
C ALA A 554 -32.81 -22.90 -3.87
N MET A 555 -32.00 -23.07 -2.81
CA MET A 555 -31.82 -24.36 -2.14
C MET A 555 -33.11 -24.82 -1.43
N LEU A 556 -33.87 -23.90 -0.82
CA LEU A 556 -35.19 -24.20 -0.25
C LEU A 556 -36.17 -24.67 -1.33
N ALA A 557 -36.16 -24.05 -2.51
CA ALA A 557 -37.00 -24.41 -3.65
C ALA A 557 -36.73 -25.82 -4.19
N GLU A 558 -35.53 -26.37 -3.95
CA GLU A 558 -35.13 -27.73 -4.33
C GLU A 558 -35.30 -28.75 -3.19
N SER A 559 -35.78 -28.31 -2.03
CA SER A 559 -35.92 -29.13 -0.82
C SER A 559 -37.38 -29.48 -0.51
N GLU A 560 -37.60 -30.25 0.55
CA GLU A 560 -38.94 -30.54 1.10
C GLU A 560 -39.69 -29.29 1.59
N HIS A 561 -38.97 -28.20 1.87
CA HIS A 561 -39.55 -26.91 2.29
C HIS A 561 -40.05 -26.05 1.11
N SER A 562 -40.02 -26.57 -0.11
CA SER A 562 -40.55 -25.89 -1.31
C SER A 562 -42.07 -25.83 -1.37
N ASN A 563 -42.74 -26.71 -0.63
CA ASN A 563 -44.19 -26.74 -0.52
C ASN A 563 -44.68 -25.72 0.53
N LEU A 564 -45.46 -24.74 0.09
CA LEU A 564 -45.99 -23.67 0.94
C LEU A 564 -47.51 -23.79 1.18
N VAL A 565 -48.11 -24.95 0.94
CA VAL A 565 -49.58 -25.14 1.03
C VAL A 565 -50.16 -24.72 2.38
N ASP A 566 -49.46 -24.97 3.49
CA ASP A 566 -49.91 -24.62 4.84
C ASP A 566 -49.66 -23.15 5.23
N ASN A 567 -48.95 -22.38 4.39
CA ASN A 567 -48.71 -20.98 4.65
C ASN A 567 -49.99 -20.17 4.37
N LYS A 568 -50.41 -19.31 5.32
CA LYS A 568 -51.62 -18.49 5.18
C LYS A 568 -51.43 -17.27 4.26
N HIS A 569 -50.20 -16.86 4.00
CA HIS A 569 -49.84 -15.64 3.26
C HIS A 569 -49.13 -15.95 1.92
N ARG A 570 -49.53 -17.04 1.22
CA ARG A 570 -48.91 -17.45 -0.04
C ARG A 570 -48.93 -16.37 -1.12
N GLU A 571 -50.05 -15.68 -1.28
CA GLU A 571 -50.23 -14.63 -2.28
C GLU A 571 -49.17 -13.51 -2.12
N GLU A 572 -48.97 -13.05 -0.89
CA GLU A 572 -47.93 -12.06 -0.56
C GLU A 572 -46.51 -12.61 -0.78
N LEU A 573 -46.28 -13.88 -0.41
CA LEU A 573 -44.99 -14.55 -0.61
C LEU A 573 -44.63 -14.67 -2.09
N TRP A 574 -45.58 -14.96 -2.97
CA TRP A 574 -45.31 -15.04 -4.42
C TRP A 574 -44.71 -13.75 -4.93
N ILE A 575 -45.23 -12.60 -4.49
CA ILE A 575 -44.71 -11.29 -4.91
C ILE A 575 -43.26 -11.09 -4.42
N LYS A 576 -42.95 -11.51 -3.20
CA LYS A 576 -41.63 -11.31 -2.56
C LYS A 576 -40.56 -12.32 -3.01
N ILE A 577 -40.96 -13.53 -3.42
CA ILE A 577 -40.01 -14.54 -3.91
C ILE A 577 -39.47 -14.11 -5.29
N PRO A 578 -38.14 -14.07 -5.49
CA PRO A 578 -37.54 -13.72 -6.78
C PRO A 578 -38.05 -14.57 -7.95
N SER A 579 -38.32 -13.91 -9.08
CA SER A 579 -38.90 -14.54 -10.29
C SER A 579 -38.22 -15.84 -10.76
N PRO A 580 -36.88 -15.98 -10.82
CA PRO A 580 -36.26 -17.18 -11.40
C PRO A 580 -36.50 -18.47 -10.57
N ILE A 581 -36.82 -18.34 -9.29
CA ILE A 581 -37.04 -19.48 -8.38
C ILE A 581 -38.51 -19.67 -7.99
N ARG A 582 -39.33 -18.62 -8.18
CA ARG A 582 -40.75 -18.60 -7.82
C ARG A 582 -41.54 -19.76 -8.42
N SER A 583 -41.30 -20.08 -9.69
CA SER A 583 -41.99 -21.17 -10.39
C SER A 583 -41.82 -22.53 -9.73
N ARG A 584 -40.67 -22.79 -9.08
CA ARG A 584 -40.41 -24.05 -8.39
C ARG A 584 -41.25 -24.18 -7.12
N PHE A 585 -41.33 -23.11 -6.32
CA PHE A 585 -42.22 -23.08 -5.16
C PHE A 585 -43.69 -23.22 -5.55
N ILE A 586 -44.13 -22.49 -6.58
CA ILE A 586 -45.51 -22.59 -7.07
C ILE A 586 -45.80 -24.01 -7.57
N ASN A 587 -44.89 -24.64 -8.31
CA ASN A 587 -45.07 -26.01 -8.80
C ASN A 587 -45.15 -27.04 -7.67
N ALA A 588 -44.22 -27.01 -6.70
CA ALA A 588 -44.25 -27.90 -5.55
C ALA A 588 -45.52 -27.72 -4.72
N THR A 589 -45.94 -26.47 -4.51
CA THR A 589 -47.18 -26.12 -3.81
C THR A 589 -48.41 -26.57 -4.60
N ALA A 590 -48.43 -26.43 -5.93
CA ALA A 590 -49.53 -26.89 -6.80
C ALA A 590 -49.74 -28.40 -6.71
N GLN A 591 -48.65 -29.17 -6.73
CA GLN A 591 -48.71 -30.63 -6.58
C GLN A 591 -49.28 -31.01 -5.21
N ALA A 592 -48.78 -30.42 -4.13
CA ALA A 592 -49.28 -30.68 -2.78
C ALA A 592 -50.75 -30.26 -2.61
N PHE A 593 -51.14 -29.13 -3.19
CA PHE A 593 -52.50 -28.62 -3.19
C PHE A 593 -53.47 -29.59 -3.89
N LEU A 594 -53.09 -30.08 -5.09
CA LEU A 594 -53.84 -31.09 -5.82
C LEU A 594 -53.96 -32.41 -5.05
N THR A 595 -52.87 -32.89 -4.45
CA THR A 595 -52.86 -34.13 -3.66
C THR A 595 -53.80 -34.05 -2.45
N ARG A 596 -53.81 -32.93 -1.72
CA ARG A 596 -54.67 -32.74 -0.55
C ARG A 596 -56.16 -32.62 -0.91
N ILE A 597 -56.49 -31.90 -1.98
CA ILE A 597 -57.88 -31.87 -2.49
C ILE A 597 -58.33 -33.26 -2.96
N ALA A 598 -57.45 -34.00 -3.64
CA ALA A 598 -57.72 -35.38 -4.05
C ALA A 598 -57.98 -36.33 -2.87
N GLN A 599 -57.42 -36.03 -1.69
CA GLN A 599 -57.67 -36.75 -0.43
C GLN A 599 -58.97 -36.31 0.27
N GLY A 600 -59.69 -35.33 -0.28
CA GLY A 600 -60.94 -34.81 0.27
C GLY A 600 -60.77 -33.68 1.27
N GLU A 601 -59.59 -33.10 1.38
CA GLU A 601 -59.34 -31.98 2.29
C GLU A 601 -59.92 -30.67 1.75
N LYS A 602 -60.53 -29.89 2.65
CA LYS A 602 -61.05 -28.55 2.33
C LYS A 602 -59.96 -27.51 2.53
N LEU A 603 -59.38 -27.05 1.42
CA LEU A 603 -58.38 -25.98 1.41
C LEU A 603 -59.00 -24.61 1.13
N SER A 604 -58.28 -23.55 1.48
CA SER A 604 -58.59 -22.18 1.07
C SER A 604 -58.60 -22.03 -0.45
N THR A 605 -59.41 -21.11 -0.99
CA THR A 605 -59.40 -20.78 -2.42
C THR A 605 -57.98 -20.45 -2.90
N PRO A 606 -57.50 -21.07 -3.99
CA PRO A 606 -56.16 -20.82 -4.51
C PRO A 606 -56.09 -19.46 -5.21
N GLU A 607 -54.99 -18.76 -4.97
CA GLU A 607 -54.59 -17.52 -5.64
C GLU A 607 -54.26 -17.72 -7.13
N GLN A 608 -54.24 -16.64 -7.91
CA GLN A 608 -54.19 -16.71 -9.38
C GLN A 608 -52.91 -17.39 -9.91
N GLU A 609 -51.77 -17.18 -9.27
CA GLU A 609 -50.49 -17.82 -9.61
C GLU A 609 -50.58 -19.34 -9.50
N LEU A 610 -51.20 -19.84 -8.43
CA LEU A 610 -51.37 -21.27 -8.18
C LEU A 610 -52.38 -21.87 -9.16
N VAL A 611 -53.48 -21.17 -9.42
CA VAL A 611 -54.46 -21.55 -10.45
C VAL A 611 -53.80 -21.66 -11.83
N ASN A 612 -52.97 -20.69 -12.21
CA ASN A 612 -52.29 -20.68 -13.50
C ASN A 612 -51.33 -21.87 -13.66
N GLU A 613 -50.58 -22.22 -12.61
CA GLU A 613 -49.69 -23.39 -12.64
C GLU A 613 -50.48 -24.71 -12.72
N ILE A 614 -51.56 -24.85 -11.95
CA ILE A 614 -52.43 -26.04 -12.00
C ILE A 614 -53.06 -26.20 -13.39
N ARG A 615 -53.43 -25.09 -14.05
CA ARG A 615 -54.04 -25.09 -15.40
C ARG A 615 -53.06 -25.51 -16.50
N ARG A 616 -51.75 -25.59 -16.23
CA ARG A 616 -50.78 -26.01 -17.24
C ARG A 616 -51.07 -27.44 -17.67
N ASP A 617 -51.06 -27.63 -18.99
CA ASP A 617 -51.34 -28.91 -19.63
C ASP A 617 -50.53 -30.06 -19.04
N SER A 618 -49.24 -29.84 -18.76
CA SER A 618 -48.36 -30.84 -18.15
C SER A 618 -48.80 -31.24 -16.74
N VAL A 619 -49.19 -30.28 -15.90
CA VAL A 619 -49.57 -30.50 -14.49
C VAL A 619 -50.90 -31.24 -14.42
N ILE A 620 -51.91 -30.75 -15.14
CA ILE A 620 -53.24 -31.36 -15.12
C ILE A 620 -53.24 -32.75 -15.77
N THR A 621 -52.47 -32.96 -16.85
CA THR A 621 -52.34 -34.28 -17.49
C THR A 621 -51.69 -35.28 -16.54
N GLN A 622 -50.62 -34.88 -15.86
CA GLN A 622 -49.95 -35.72 -14.87
C GLN A 622 -50.87 -36.06 -13.69
N PHE A 623 -51.62 -35.08 -13.19
CA PHE A 623 -52.63 -35.30 -12.15
C PHE A 623 -53.68 -36.33 -12.59
N LEU A 624 -54.30 -36.13 -13.75
CA LEU A 624 -55.32 -37.04 -14.29
C LEU A 624 -54.79 -38.45 -14.51
N TRP A 625 -53.54 -38.58 -14.96
CA TRP A 625 -52.88 -39.88 -15.11
C TRP A 625 -52.69 -40.58 -13.76
N ASN A 626 -52.20 -39.86 -12.74
CA ASN A 626 -51.98 -40.41 -11.39
C ASN A 626 -53.29 -40.85 -10.73
N TYR A 627 -54.39 -40.13 -10.98
CA TYR A 627 -55.72 -40.40 -10.43
C TYR A 627 -56.68 -41.04 -11.45
N ARG A 628 -56.16 -41.76 -12.46
CA ARG A 628 -56.96 -42.40 -13.53
C ARG A 628 -58.00 -43.43 -13.06
N GLN A 629 -57.87 -43.94 -11.84
CA GLN A 629 -58.79 -44.91 -11.22
C GLN A 629 -59.65 -44.27 -10.10
N ARG A 630 -59.52 -42.96 -9.87
CA ARG A 630 -60.14 -42.23 -8.76
C ARG A 630 -60.88 -41.01 -9.28
N ILE A 631 -62.02 -41.23 -9.94
CA ILE A 631 -62.82 -40.14 -10.50
C ILE A 631 -63.34 -39.19 -9.42
N ASP A 632 -63.59 -39.68 -8.21
CA ASP A 632 -63.93 -38.87 -7.03
C ASP A 632 -62.87 -37.80 -6.75
N ALA A 633 -61.59 -38.17 -6.76
CA ALA A 633 -60.48 -37.25 -6.56
C ALA A 633 -60.38 -36.21 -7.68
N VAL A 634 -60.62 -36.63 -8.93
CA VAL A 634 -60.65 -35.73 -10.08
C VAL A 634 -61.80 -34.73 -9.98
N LEU A 635 -62.99 -35.18 -9.59
CA LEU A 635 -64.15 -34.31 -9.43
C LEU A 635 -63.95 -33.26 -8.34
N ASN A 636 -63.36 -33.64 -7.20
CA ASN A 636 -63.03 -32.69 -6.13
C ASN A 636 -62.13 -31.55 -6.64
N VAL A 637 -61.13 -31.87 -7.48
CA VAL A 637 -60.26 -30.85 -8.10
C VAL A 637 -61.01 -29.99 -9.10
N TYR A 638 -61.82 -30.57 -9.98
CA TYR A 638 -62.61 -29.81 -10.95
C TYR A 638 -63.68 -28.91 -10.33
N GLU A 639 -64.19 -29.30 -9.17
CA GLU A 639 -65.10 -28.49 -8.37
C GLU A 639 -64.36 -27.28 -7.79
N CYS A 640 -63.25 -27.52 -7.08
CA CYS A 640 -62.51 -26.49 -6.34
C CYS A 640 -61.70 -25.52 -7.20
N ILE A 641 -61.11 -25.99 -8.31
CA ILE A 641 -60.20 -25.16 -9.12
C ILE A 641 -61.00 -24.45 -10.24
N PRO A 642 -60.96 -23.11 -10.32
CA PRO A 642 -61.60 -22.37 -11.39
C PRO A 642 -60.82 -22.46 -12.70
N GLY A 643 -61.52 -22.41 -13.83
CA GLY A 643 -60.90 -22.24 -15.16
C GLY A 643 -60.16 -23.45 -15.73
N LEU A 644 -60.33 -24.65 -15.15
CA LEU A 644 -59.88 -25.90 -15.77
C LEU A 644 -60.61 -26.14 -17.09
N ARG A 645 -59.94 -26.79 -18.05
CA ARG A 645 -60.47 -26.95 -19.41
C ARG A 645 -61.31 -28.23 -19.53
N ASP A 646 -62.45 -28.11 -20.19
CA ASP A 646 -63.42 -29.20 -20.41
C ASP A 646 -62.81 -30.39 -21.16
N ASN A 647 -61.96 -30.14 -22.16
CA ASN A 647 -61.36 -31.20 -22.99
C ASN A 647 -60.59 -32.26 -22.19
N PHE A 648 -59.93 -31.88 -21.10
CA PHE A 648 -59.19 -32.80 -20.24
C PHE A 648 -60.12 -33.70 -19.43
N LEU A 649 -61.21 -33.15 -18.87
CA LEU A 649 -62.20 -33.95 -18.15
C LEU A 649 -62.95 -34.87 -19.12
N ALA A 650 -63.28 -34.38 -20.31
CA ALA A 650 -63.92 -35.19 -21.34
C ALA A 650 -63.06 -36.40 -21.73
N ASP A 651 -61.77 -36.20 -22.05
CA ASP A 651 -60.85 -37.30 -22.38
C ASP A 651 -60.68 -38.28 -21.21
N TYR A 652 -60.63 -37.78 -19.98
CA TYR A 652 -60.63 -38.62 -18.78
C TYR A 652 -61.87 -39.50 -18.69
N ILE A 653 -63.07 -38.92 -18.81
CA ILE A 653 -64.35 -39.66 -18.76
C ILE A 653 -64.41 -40.71 -19.85
N ALA A 654 -64.00 -40.37 -21.08
CA ALA A 654 -64.00 -41.31 -22.22
C ALA A 654 -63.17 -42.57 -21.91
N ARG A 655 -62.03 -42.41 -21.23
CA ARG A 655 -61.10 -43.49 -20.89
C ARG A 655 -61.39 -44.16 -19.55
N TYR A 656 -62.25 -43.60 -18.71
CA TYR A 656 -62.62 -44.18 -17.44
C TYR A 656 -63.48 -45.44 -17.64
N THR A 657 -63.09 -46.56 -17.04
CA THR A 657 -63.71 -47.87 -17.29
C THR A 657 -64.50 -48.42 -16.11
N SER A 658 -64.35 -47.86 -14.91
CA SER A 658 -65.06 -48.36 -13.73
C SER A 658 -66.50 -47.85 -13.68
N PRO A 659 -67.45 -48.66 -13.16
CA PRO A 659 -68.82 -48.22 -12.98
C PRO A 659 -68.91 -47.17 -11.86
N LEU A 660 -69.85 -46.24 -11.98
CA LEU A 660 -70.12 -45.20 -10.98
C LEU A 660 -71.24 -45.63 -10.03
N TYR A 661 -71.05 -45.48 -8.73
CA TYR A 661 -72.19 -45.54 -7.82
C TYR A 661 -73.03 -44.26 -7.94
N GLU A 662 -74.30 -44.33 -7.56
CA GLU A 662 -75.29 -43.28 -7.81
C GLU A 662 -74.86 -41.89 -7.33
N GLY A 663 -74.36 -41.77 -6.09
CA GLY A 663 -73.88 -40.49 -5.54
C GLY A 663 -72.74 -39.86 -6.35
N LEU A 664 -71.77 -40.66 -6.80
CA LEU A 664 -70.64 -40.20 -7.60
C LEU A 664 -71.05 -39.82 -9.03
N SER A 665 -72.00 -40.56 -9.60
CA SER A 665 -72.61 -40.25 -10.89
C SER A 665 -73.33 -38.90 -10.83
N ILE A 666 -74.15 -38.66 -9.80
CA ILE A 666 -74.79 -37.35 -9.58
C ILE A 666 -73.75 -36.24 -9.41
N HIS A 667 -72.67 -36.49 -8.64
CA HIS A 667 -71.59 -35.52 -8.43
C HIS A 667 -70.90 -35.14 -9.74
N LEU A 668 -70.56 -36.12 -10.58
CA LEU A 668 -70.02 -35.91 -11.94
C LEU A 668 -70.94 -35.00 -12.76
N GLY A 669 -72.25 -35.33 -12.79
CA GLY A 669 -73.24 -34.53 -13.50
C GLY A 669 -73.32 -33.08 -13.00
N ARG A 670 -73.26 -32.87 -11.67
CA ARG A 670 -73.28 -31.53 -11.05
C ARG A 670 -72.05 -30.71 -11.40
N VAL A 671 -70.85 -31.30 -11.34
CA VAL A 671 -69.60 -30.60 -11.69
C VAL A 671 -69.66 -30.16 -13.15
N ILE A 672 -70.08 -31.05 -14.06
CA ILE A 672 -70.23 -30.76 -15.48
C ILE A 672 -71.26 -29.64 -15.72
N ALA A 673 -72.43 -29.73 -15.08
CA ALA A 673 -73.50 -28.75 -15.21
C ALA A 673 -73.07 -27.36 -14.71
N THR A 674 -72.44 -27.31 -13.52
CA THR A 674 -71.99 -26.06 -12.89
C THR A 674 -70.90 -25.37 -13.70
N LYS A 675 -69.99 -26.14 -14.31
CA LYS A 675 -68.88 -25.61 -15.13
C LYS A 675 -69.27 -25.42 -16.60
N THR A 676 -70.49 -25.78 -17.00
CA THR A 676 -70.98 -25.71 -18.40
C THR A 676 -70.14 -26.53 -19.40
N PHE A 677 -69.63 -27.68 -18.96
CA PHE A 677 -68.70 -28.51 -19.72
C PHE A 677 -69.40 -29.40 -20.76
N THR A 678 -69.62 -28.86 -21.95
CA THR A 678 -70.32 -29.52 -23.06
C THR A 678 -69.63 -30.79 -23.59
N LEU A 679 -68.29 -30.84 -23.65
CA LEU A 679 -67.55 -32.01 -24.12
C LEU A 679 -67.65 -33.14 -23.09
N SER A 680 -67.48 -32.83 -21.81
CA SER A 680 -67.66 -33.79 -20.73
C SER A 680 -69.09 -34.32 -20.67
N ALA A 681 -70.10 -33.45 -20.84
CA ALA A 681 -71.51 -33.86 -20.94
C ALA A 681 -71.75 -34.81 -22.12
N ARG A 682 -71.10 -34.55 -23.27
CA ARG A 682 -71.13 -35.45 -24.42
C ARG A 682 -70.51 -36.81 -24.11
N GLN A 683 -69.38 -36.86 -23.41
CA GLN A 683 -68.75 -38.13 -23.03
C GLN A 683 -69.58 -38.92 -22.01
N VAL A 684 -70.27 -38.23 -21.09
CA VAL A 684 -71.26 -38.86 -20.20
C VAL A 684 -72.41 -39.47 -21.01
N PHE A 685 -72.92 -38.78 -22.03
CA PHE A 685 -73.94 -39.31 -22.92
C PHE A 685 -73.47 -40.55 -23.70
N GLU A 686 -72.26 -40.51 -24.25
CA GLU A 686 -71.66 -41.67 -24.93
C GLU A 686 -71.55 -42.87 -23.98
N LYS A 687 -71.05 -42.66 -22.75
CA LYS A 687 -70.97 -43.73 -21.73
C LYS A 687 -72.34 -44.26 -21.31
N ALA A 688 -73.33 -43.37 -21.18
CA ALA A 688 -74.68 -43.73 -20.76
C ALA A 688 -75.45 -44.59 -21.78
N LYS A 689 -74.99 -44.70 -23.04
CA LYS A 689 -75.58 -45.62 -24.03
C LYS A 689 -75.39 -47.08 -23.63
N ASP A 690 -74.22 -47.39 -23.07
CA ASP A 690 -73.80 -48.75 -22.76
C ASP A 690 -73.74 -49.03 -21.25
N ASP A 691 -73.55 -48.00 -20.41
CA ASP A 691 -73.42 -48.12 -18.96
C ASP A 691 -74.46 -47.29 -18.21
N ARG A 692 -75.41 -47.99 -17.57
CA ARG A 692 -76.48 -47.39 -16.77
C ARG A 692 -75.98 -46.57 -15.58
N SER A 693 -74.74 -46.81 -15.14
CA SER A 693 -74.12 -46.09 -14.03
C SER A 693 -73.95 -44.59 -14.31
N TYR A 694 -73.96 -44.17 -15.59
CA TYR A 694 -73.89 -42.76 -16.01
C TYR A 694 -75.25 -42.08 -16.16
N HIS A 695 -76.38 -42.79 -16.05
CA HIS A 695 -77.71 -42.18 -16.16
C HIS A 695 -77.96 -41.07 -15.12
N PRO A 696 -77.58 -41.22 -13.83
CA PRO A 696 -77.75 -40.15 -12.87
C PRO A 696 -76.96 -38.89 -13.26
N ALA A 697 -75.68 -39.03 -13.67
CA ALA A 697 -74.88 -37.93 -14.20
C ALA A 697 -75.55 -37.24 -15.39
N LEU A 698 -76.02 -38.04 -16.35
CA LEU A 698 -76.68 -37.58 -17.57
C LEU A 698 -77.94 -36.77 -17.24
N SER A 699 -78.76 -37.22 -16.29
CA SER A 699 -79.99 -36.54 -15.89
C SER A 699 -79.74 -35.11 -15.39
N VAL A 700 -78.59 -34.87 -14.75
CA VAL A 700 -78.18 -33.57 -14.23
C VAL A 700 -77.60 -32.68 -15.32
N CYS A 701 -76.76 -33.20 -16.22
CA CYS A 701 -76.08 -32.41 -17.25
C CYS A 701 -76.76 -32.40 -18.63
N ARG A 702 -77.94 -33.03 -18.78
CA ARG A 702 -78.66 -33.17 -20.06
C ARG A 702 -78.91 -31.89 -20.84
N SER A 703 -79.03 -30.75 -20.15
CA SER A 703 -79.26 -29.45 -20.80
C SER A 703 -78.07 -28.97 -21.64
N LEU A 704 -76.86 -29.48 -21.36
CA LEU A 704 -75.63 -29.12 -22.08
C LEU A 704 -75.38 -29.96 -23.33
N ILE A 705 -76.20 -30.99 -23.57
CA ILE A 705 -75.97 -31.94 -24.65
C ILE A 705 -76.68 -31.48 -25.92
N SER A 706 -75.90 -31.37 -26.99
CA SER A 706 -76.40 -31.28 -28.36
C SER A 706 -76.23 -32.65 -29.04
N ILE A 707 -77.31 -33.15 -29.64
CA ILE A 707 -77.31 -34.40 -30.42
C ILE A 707 -77.90 -34.16 -31.81
N GLY A 708 -77.40 -34.89 -32.80
CA GLY A 708 -77.96 -34.87 -34.15
C GLY A 708 -79.32 -35.58 -34.22
N PHE A 709 -80.07 -35.34 -35.30
CA PHE A 709 -81.42 -35.91 -35.49
C PHE A 709 -81.48 -37.44 -35.36
N PHE A 710 -80.56 -38.16 -36.01
CA PHE A 710 -80.55 -39.64 -35.95
C PHE A 710 -80.06 -40.20 -34.60
N GLU A 711 -79.21 -39.46 -33.88
CA GLU A 711 -78.87 -39.80 -32.50
C GLU A 711 -80.06 -39.57 -31.56
N MET A 712 -80.86 -38.54 -31.83
CA MET A 712 -82.12 -38.27 -31.13
C MET A 712 -83.15 -39.38 -31.34
N ILE A 713 -83.22 -39.96 -32.54
CA ILE A 713 -84.05 -41.15 -32.79
C ILE A 713 -83.57 -42.35 -31.96
N ARG A 714 -82.28 -42.69 -32.03
CA ARG A 714 -81.74 -43.90 -31.40
C ARG A 714 -81.66 -43.81 -29.87
N HIS A 715 -81.27 -42.66 -29.37
CA HIS A 715 -80.87 -42.47 -27.98
C HIS A 715 -81.57 -41.27 -27.30
N GLY A 716 -82.52 -40.61 -27.95
CA GLY A 716 -83.24 -39.46 -27.39
C GLY A 716 -84.01 -39.80 -26.10
N HIS A 717 -84.44 -41.06 -25.94
CA HIS A 717 -85.07 -41.55 -24.71
C HIS A 717 -84.17 -41.35 -23.47
N LEU A 718 -82.84 -41.41 -23.62
CA LEU A 718 -81.88 -41.14 -22.54
C LEU A 718 -81.90 -39.68 -22.06
N LEU A 719 -82.31 -38.76 -22.93
CA LEU A 719 -82.47 -37.33 -22.62
C LEU A 719 -83.93 -36.97 -22.25
N GLY A 720 -84.83 -37.95 -22.22
CA GLY A 720 -86.27 -37.72 -22.07
C GLY A 720 -86.91 -37.03 -23.28
N ARG A 721 -86.30 -37.15 -24.46
CA ARG A 721 -86.84 -36.63 -25.73
C ARG A 721 -87.39 -37.77 -26.56
N VAL A 722 -88.60 -37.56 -27.11
CA VAL A 722 -89.22 -38.50 -28.05
C VAL A 722 -89.40 -37.75 -29.36
N VAL A 723 -88.87 -38.32 -30.44
CA VAL A 723 -89.07 -37.76 -31.79
C VAL A 723 -90.49 -38.09 -32.21
N SER A 724 -91.27 -37.05 -32.51
CA SER A 724 -92.62 -37.21 -33.03
C SER A 724 -92.59 -37.79 -34.45
N GLU A 725 -93.63 -38.53 -34.80
CA GLU A 725 -93.79 -39.07 -36.15
C GLU A 725 -93.68 -37.95 -37.21
N SER A 726 -94.25 -36.77 -36.95
CA SER A 726 -94.15 -35.58 -37.81
C SER A 726 -92.72 -35.12 -38.07
N GLU A 727 -91.84 -35.19 -37.08
CA GLU A 727 -90.43 -34.80 -37.23
C GLU A 727 -89.67 -35.79 -38.12
N ILE A 728 -90.01 -37.08 -38.06
CA ILE A 728 -89.42 -38.11 -38.94
C ILE A 728 -89.87 -37.92 -40.38
N TYR A 729 -91.16 -37.65 -40.61
CA TYR A 729 -91.65 -37.31 -41.95
C TYR A 729 -91.07 -35.99 -42.47
N SER A 730 -90.83 -35.02 -41.58
CA SER A 730 -90.13 -33.78 -41.95
C SER A 730 -88.68 -34.04 -42.36
N LYS A 731 -87.97 -34.95 -41.67
CA LYS A 731 -86.62 -35.35 -42.08
C LYS A 731 -86.62 -36.15 -43.37
N LEU A 732 -87.57 -37.07 -43.55
CA LEU A 732 -87.75 -37.77 -44.82
C LEU A 732 -87.94 -36.78 -45.96
N LEU A 733 -88.83 -35.81 -45.79
CA LEU A 733 -89.06 -34.74 -46.74
C LEU A 733 -87.77 -33.96 -47.07
N GLU A 734 -87.04 -33.50 -46.05
CA GLU A 734 -85.75 -32.81 -46.24
C GLU A 734 -84.77 -33.65 -47.08
N VAL A 735 -84.64 -34.94 -46.78
CA VAL A 735 -83.78 -35.87 -47.52
C VAL A 735 -84.28 -36.06 -48.96
N THR A 736 -85.59 -36.21 -49.17
CA THR A 736 -86.18 -36.38 -50.51
C THR A 736 -85.97 -35.16 -51.40
N ILE A 737 -86.19 -33.95 -50.88
CA ILE A 737 -85.95 -32.70 -51.63
C ILE A 737 -84.48 -32.58 -52.01
N ARG A 738 -83.58 -32.92 -51.09
CA ARG A 738 -82.14 -32.81 -51.31
C ARG A 738 -81.62 -33.82 -52.34
N LEU A 739 -82.21 -35.01 -52.41
CA LEU A 739 -81.77 -36.07 -53.33
C LEU A 739 -82.49 -36.05 -54.69
N TYR A 740 -83.70 -35.50 -54.73
CA TYR A 740 -84.56 -35.45 -55.93
C TYR A 740 -85.12 -34.04 -56.09
N ASP A 741 -84.26 -33.11 -56.53
CA ASP A 741 -84.57 -31.69 -56.61
C ASP A 741 -85.62 -31.34 -57.69
N ARG A 742 -85.84 -32.22 -58.66
CA ARG A 742 -86.87 -32.08 -59.71
C ARG A 742 -88.26 -32.55 -59.27
N GLY A 743 -88.39 -33.07 -58.04
CA GLY A 743 -89.67 -33.47 -57.45
C GLY A 743 -89.94 -34.98 -57.49
N PRO A 744 -91.09 -35.45 -57.00
CA PRO A 744 -91.41 -36.88 -56.85
C PRO A 744 -91.54 -37.65 -58.18
N GLU A 745 -91.64 -36.97 -59.32
CA GLU A 745 -91.64 -37.61 -60.65
C GLU A 745 -90.24 -37.88 -61.18
N GLU A 746 -89.20 -37.35 -60.53
CA GLU A 746 -87.82 -37.51 -60.98
C GLU A 746 -87.41 -38.97 -61.04
N ASN A 747 -86.85 -39.41 -62.18
CA ASN A 747 -86.46 -40.80 -62.43
C ASN A 747 -87.56 -41.82 -62.13
N ASP A 748 -88.83 -41.39 -62.26
CA ASP A 748 -90.02 -42.17 -61.90
C ASP A 748 -89.96 -42.71 -60.45
N ILE A 749 -89.29 -42.01 -59.53
CA ILE A 749 -89.04 -42.50 -58.15
C ILE A 749 -90.34 -42.86 -57.44
N TRP A 750 -91.37 -42.03 -57.56
CA TRP A 750 -92.69 -42.29 -56.97
C TRP A 750 -93.36 -43.54 -57.56
N LYS A 751 -93.32 -43.70 -58.89
CA LYS A 751 -93.89 -44.85 -59.60
C LYS A 751 -93.14 -46.15 -59.30
N ARG A 752 -91.81 -46.11 -59.31
CA ARG A 752 -90.92 -47.24 -58.98
C ARG A 752 -91.11 -47.71 -57.53
N ALA A 753 -91.46 -46.79 -56.63
CA ALA A 753 -91.82 -47.10 -55.25
C ALA A 753 -93.22 -47.75 -55.09
N GLY A 754 -93.99 -47.91 -56.17
CA GLY A 754 -95.35 -48.45 -56.16
C GLY A 754 -96.46 -47.38 -56.08
N GLY A 755 -96.09 -46.11 -56.28
CA GLY A 755 -96.99 -44.96 -56.34
C GLY A 755 -97.64 -44.77 -57.71
N GLU A 756 -98.71 -43.98 -57.74
CA GLU A 756 -99.43 -43.59 -58.95
C GLU A 756 -99.16 -42.11 -59.22
N ASN A 757 -98.40 -41.80 -60.29
CA ASN A 757 -98.08 -40.41 -60.64
C ASN A 757 -99.33 -39.56 -60.90
N SER A 758 -100.45 -40.16 -61.33
CA SER A 758 -101.73 -39.46 -61.51
C SER A 758 -102.29 -38.81 -60.25
N LYS A 759 -101.81 -39.23 -59.07
CA LYS A 759 -102.20 -38.66 -57.78
C LYS A 759 -101.27 -37.53 -57.32
N LEU A 760 -100.15 -37.30 -57.99
CA LEU A 760 -99.26 -36.18 -57.71
C LEU A 760 -99.83 -34.90 -58.33
N SER A 761 -99.70 -33.78 -57.63
CA SER A 761 -100.04 -32.46 -58.17
C SER A 761 -98.79 -31.83 -58.77
N ASN A 762 -98.88 -31.34 -60.01
CA ASN A 762 -97.80 -30.63 -60.69
C ASN A 762 -97.97 -29.10 -60.66
N ASN A 763 -98.93 -28.60 -59.89
CA ASN A 763 -99.29 -27.18 -59.85
C ASN A 763 -98.53 -26.37 -58.79
N PHE A 764 -97.62 -26.99 -58.03
CA PHE A 764 -96.84 -26.32 -56.99
C PHE A 764 -95.32 -26.39 -57.25
N SER A 765 -94.55 -25.69 -56.41
CA SER A 765 -93.09 -25.78 -56.40
C SER A 765 -92.65 -27.22 -56.14
N ARG A 766 -91.44 -27.59 -56.58
CA ARG A 766 -90.93 -28.97 -56.44
C ARG A 766 -90.84 -29.44 -54.98
N GLU A 767 -90.47 -28.54 -54.08
CA GLU A 767 -90.53 -28.78 -52.63
C GLU A 767 -91.97 -29.00 -52.14
N GLN A 768 -92.94 -28.20 -52.61
CA GLN A 768 -94.34 -28.38 -52.23
C GLN A 768 -94.94 -29.66 -52.81
N ASN A 769 -94.49 -30.09 -53.99
CA ASN A 769 -94.88 -31.37 -54.58
C ASN A 769 -94.36 -32.53 -53.72
N TRP A 770 -93.12 -32.47 -53.24
CA TRP A 770 -92.61 -33.43 -52.27
C TRP A 770 -93.35 -33.36 -50.93
N ARG A 771 -93.69 -32.17 -50.40
CA ARG A 771 -94.51 -32.02 -49.19
C ARG A 771 -95.85 -32.74 -49.33
N ASN A 772 -96.59 -32.42 -50.40
CA ASN A 772 -97.89 -33.03 -50.69
C ASN A 772 -97.74 -34.55 -50.90
N ALA A 773 -96.71 -34.99 -51.61
CA ALA A 773 -96.43 -36.41 -51.82
C ALA A 773 -96.15 -37.13 -50.49
N ILE A 774 -95.29 -36.59 -49.62
CA ILE A 774 -95.01 -37.18 -48.31
C ILE A 774 -96.24 -37.16 -47.38
N GLU A 775 -97.11 -36.15 -47.46
CA GLU A 775 -98.40 -36.14 -46.75
C GLU A 775 -99.34 -37.23 -47.26
N MET A 776 -99.44 -37.41 -48.58
CA MET A 776 -100.19 -38.51 -49.18
C MET A 776 -99.64 -39.85 -48.68
N LEU A 777 -98.32 -40.04 -48.74
CA LEU A 777 -97.63 -41.23 -48.24
C LEU A 777 -97.94 -41.51 -46.77
N ARG A 778 -97.96 -40.45 -45.94
CA ARG A 778 -98.31 -40.53 -44.52
C ARG A 778 -99.76 -40.94 -44.30
N SER A 779 -100.69 -40.46 -45.13
CA SER A 779 -102.11 -40.81 -45.07
C SER A 779 -102.45 -42.18 -45.69
N GLY A 780 -101.45 -42.95 -46.17
CA GLY A 780 -101.67 -44.20 -46.90
C GLY A 780 -102.26 -43.99 -48.30
N SER A 781 -102.21 -42.77 -48.81
CA SER A 781 -102.65 -42.38 -50.15
C SER A 781 -101.42 -42.20 -51.07
N GLY A 782 -101.61 -42.26 -52.38
CA GLY A 782 -100.51 -42.11 -53.35
C GLY A 782 -100.18 -43.34 -54.19
N GLY A 783 -100.73 -44.52 -53.86
CA GLY A 783 -100.70 -45.72 -54.72
C GLY A 783 -100.94 -47.01 -53.92
N LYS A 784 -101.56 -48.04 -54.53
CA LYS A 784 -101.97 -49.28 -53.82
C LYS A 784 -100.81 -50.06 -53.19
N HIS A 785 -99.59 -49.91 -53.70
CA HIS A 785 -98.38 -50.60 -53.22
C HIS A 785 -97.31 -49.63 -52.67
N LEU A 786 -97.63 -48.34 -52.56
CA LEU A 786 -96.72 -47.34 -52.06
C LEU A 786 -96.71 -47.32 -50.54
N THR A 787 -95.53 -47.47 -49.95
CA THR A 787 -95.27 -47.36 -48.51
C THR A 787 -94.00 -46.56 -48.30
N VAL A 788 -93.80 -45.99 -47.10
CA VAL A 788 -92.53 -45.32 -46.76
C VAL A 788 -91.34 -46.25 -46.99
N LYS A 789 -91.50 -47.54 -46.65
CA LYS A 789 -90.50 -48.58 -46.85
C LYS A 789 -90.20 -48.84 -48.33
N SER A 790 -91.22 -48.91 -49.19
CA SER A 790 -91.01 -49.11 -50.62
C SER A 790 -90.36 -47.88 -51.28
N LEU A 791 -90.70 -46.67 -50.84
CA LEU A 791 -90.05 -45.44 -51.28
C LEU A 791 -88.59 -45.38 -50.85
N LEU A 792 -88.29 -45.58 -49.57
CA LEU A 792 -86.92 -45.59 -49.05
C LEU A 792 -86.04 -46.69 -49.68
N ARG A 793 -86.63 -47.85 -50.02
CA ARG A 793 -85.91 -48.92 -50.74
C ARG A 793 -85.44 -48.44 -52.11
N ILE A 794 -86.32 -47.84 -52.92
CA ILE A 794 -85.91 -47.35 -54.25
C ILE A 794 -84.93 -46.17 -54.11
N MET A 795 -85.12 -45.31 -53.10
CA MET A 795 -84.18 -44.22 -52.84
C MET A 795 -82.77 -44.73 -52.46
N LEU A 796 -82.69 -45.86 -51.76
CA LEU A 796 -81.42 -46.53 -51.46
C LEU A 796 -80.82 -47.28 -52.68
N GLU A 797 -81.64 -47.71 -53.63
CA GLU A 797 -81.14 -48.24 -54.91
C GLU A 797 -80.48 -47.13 -55.76
N ASP A 798 -81.11 -45.95 -55.80
CA ASP A 798 -80.58 -44.79 -56.52
C ASP A 798 -79.38 -44.15 -55.79
N HIS A 799 -79.40 -44.13 -54.44
CA HIS A 799 -78.37 -43.52 -53.60
C HIS A 799 -77.84 -44.50 -52.53
N PRO A 800 -77.08 -45.54 -52.92
CA PRO A 800 -76.70 -46.64 -52.02
C PRO A 800 -75.83 -46.23 -50.84
N ASN A 801 -75.07 -45.13 -50.95
CA ASN A 801 -74.15 -44.65 -49.93
C ASN A 801 -74.74 -43.55 -49.01
N ASN A 802 -76.02 -43.19 -49.16
CA ASN A 802 -76.62 -42.15 -48.32
C ASN A 802 -76.92 -42.65 -46.90
N SER A 803 -76.28 -42.05 -45.91
CA SER A 803 -76.41 -42.43 -44.49
C SER A 803 -77.78 -42.08 -43.90
N ASP A 804 -78.33 -40.91 -44.22
CA ASP A 804 -79.66 -40.47 -43.76
C ASP A 804 -80.77 -41.43 -44.24
N LEU A 805 -80.72 -41.88 -45.50
CA LEU A 805 -81.67 -42.86 -46.04
C LEU A 805 -81.57 -44.22 -45.33
N ARG A 806 -80.35 -44.67 -44.98
CA ARG A 806 -80.17 -45.92 -44.23
C ARG A 806 -80.73 -45.83 -42.82
N GLU A 807 -80.51 -44.70 -42.14
CA GLU A 807 -81.04 -44.45 -40.80
C GLU A 807 -82.58 -44.30 -40.82
N LEU A 808 -83.15 -43.56 -41.78
CA LEU A 808 -84.61 -43.49 -41.97
C LEU A 808 -85.21 -44.87 -42.29
N SER A 809 -84.55 -45.64 -43.15
CA SER A 809 -84.99 -47.01 -43.48
C SER A 809 -84.95 -47.93 -42.25
N ASN A 810 -83.95 -47.81 -41.39
CA ASN A 810 -83.89 -48.53 -40.12
C ASN A 810 -84.98 -48.11 -39.13
N TYR A 811 -85.43 -46.86 -39.15
CA TYR A 811 -86.53 -46.39 -38.31
C TYR A 811 -87.89 -46.96 -38.76
N PHE A 812 -88.14 -46.98 -40.08
CA PHE A 812 -89.40 -47.49 -40.65
C PHE A 812 -89.38 -49.02 -40.93
N LYS A 813 -88.35 -49.74 -40.46
CA LYS A 813 -88.27 -51.21 -40.53
C LYS A 813 -89.26 -51.85 -39.57
#